data_AF-A0A7C1FRY2-F1
#
_entry.id   AF-A0A7C1FRY2-F1
#
_cell.length_a   1.000
_cell.length_b   1.000
_cell.length_c   1.000
_cell.angle_alpha   90.00
_cell.angle_beta   90.00
_cell.angle_gamma   90.00
#
_symmetry.space_group_name_H-M   'P 1'
#
loop_
_entity.id
_entity.type
_entity.pdbx_description
1 polymer ?
#
loop_
_entity_poly.entity_id
_entity_poly.type
_entity_poly.pdbx_seq_one_letter_code
_entity_poly.pdbx_strand_id
1 'polypeptide(L)'
;MFGVRCFLVVSFLSSCVAVGQIFRLDQHAFPTVTVWYIPQDAQQLSPPVRIRDNGQNVALLEHTCIKQPSPRAIELVVCVDISSSNAAQVASRAIMDTIAATLATELSGYDCRFHVVAFNTAVTSYRNIQATELSSIFASLRFGGGTSYTAAFEEAAQILSTPSDRARWLLLITDGLDTVEIGSIRSLFGTSPPRVAALMLRNEAPECIRELARSTDGSWLELVSETGAASRSVAHLAKVITGQQLLCQLRYTARATCSASHDVQIEFPLASFGMRYHTDRTAAVELSTSHVYFGSPLVGTTRDATVTVTARNLPIHLDSVWVTGSPNFSMDAVADTILLPDQSVPLTVRYRTRDTSAAWGEVHLATSCGEHIVTFSVGRRTAQVVPSPFRVTAPRRGERYFSGSDVMVRWEGIPPDDSCRVSISSDGGASWQLLANDASGGRYRWKVPPLDQRIEARFRVERISSRPLERAESDPVTLEPTTGILAATDLGQASVGVRKDTVLRAFIRNPSSRLPLVIERIEFVGDHAADFGIASGVFPAIIPPAGTLDVELLFHPSSAGRRNAEVLLTTPGGYVRQLVWGHGVGTAPRHMLVDFGVVPVGDSRTEHIALDDTFSPAIAWSGDSSAFTFEPASTASERAIRFSPDSTRTYYAVAKLSGSQHSMTIQLRGQGIAPNRPAYPDPTAFRTVLQPTAEPLAAGSAGIGTYDGVGLLGVYAPTHTLAIFAGGMIPVTLSGTRSTAFGIGARGAFRLDTQWSVAIGGAIGQSTSNQASGETSILVAAPFAIATFATGPFRFNTGIGYAFKEHRTTEDRFRADVPITALGGDLLIAPQWKVALDVFGIGTVEHIPTLLTVRYFGERFSLDGGVLLAIPNVGAAHFAIFPVLNAFWMFR
;
A
#
# COMPACT_ATOMS: atom_id res chain seq x y z
N MET A 1 72.28 -11.48 -2.94
CA MET A 1 72.87 -10.13 -2.83
C MET A 1 72.03 -9.19 -3.68
N PHE A 2 71.45 -8.15 -3.07
CA PHE A 2 70.71 -7.00 -3.65
C PHE A 2 69.49 -7.33 -4.55
N GLY A 3 68.27 -6.84 -4.34
CA GLY A 3 67.77 -5.72 -3.55
C GLY A 3 67.26 -4.60 -4.46
N VAL A 4 65.98 -4.64 -4.86
CA VAL A 4 65.27 -3.48 -5.43
C VAL A 4 63.88 -3.39 -4.80
N ARG A 5 63.66 -2.28 -4.08
CA ARG A 5 62.41 -1.90 -3.41
C ARG A 5 61.44 -1.32 -4.44
N CYS A 6 60.23 -1.86 -4.52
CA CYS A 6 59.10 -1.20 -5.16
C CYS A 6 58.19 -0.63 -4.05
N PHE A 7 58.01 0.69 -4.05
CA PHE A 7 57.05 1.40 -3.21
C PHE A 7 55.63 1.02 -3.65
N LEU A 8 54.92 0.29 -2.80
CA LEU A 8 53.50 0.02 -2.96
C LEU A 8 52.74 1.13 -2.23
N VAL A 9 52.16 2.06 -2.99
CA VAL A 9 51.16 3.01 -2.48
C VAL A 9 49.94 2.17 -2.11
N VAL A 10 49.76 1.94 -0.81
CA VAL A 10 48.57 1.30 -0.24
C VAL A 10 47.41 2.26 -0.46
N SER A 11 46.60 1.96 -1.46
CA SER A 11 45.25 2.49 -1.59
C SER A 11 44.45 2.12 -0.34
N PHE A 12 43.94 3.13 0.35
CA PHE A 12 43.02 2.97 1.49
C PHE A 12 41.87 2.06 1.07
N LEU A 13 41.78 0.91 1.73
CA LEU A 13 40.65 0.00 1.67
C LEU A 13 39.38 0.77 1.98
N SER A 14 38.40 0.73 1.08
CA SER A 14 37.02 1.09 1.35
C SER A 14 36.56 0.39 2.61
N SER A 15 36.26 1.17 3.65
CA SER A 15 35.60 0.70 4.85
C SER A 15 34.27 0.07 4.45
N CYS A 16 34.13 -1.22 4.69
CA CYS A 16 32.82 -1.85 4.70
C CYS A 16 31.98 -1.13 5.76
N VAL A 17 30.99 -0.34 5.33
CA VAL A 17 30.00 0.24 6.25
C VAL A 17 29.23 -0.94 6.83
N ALA A 18 29.53 -1.32 8.07
CA ALA A 18 28.77 -2.31 8.79
C ALA A 18 27.39 -1.72 9.13
N VAL A 19 26.44 -1.89 8.23
CA VAL A 19 25.01 -1.66 8.48
C VAL A 19 24.61 -2.50 9.70
N GLY A 20 24.14 -1.87 10.78
CA GLY A 20 23.56 -2.55 11.95
C GLY A 20 24.28 -2.39 13.30
N GLN A 21 25.24 -1.46 13.48
CA GLN A 21 25.82 -1.16 14.81
C GLN A 21 25.17 0.04 15.52
N ILE A 22 24.70 1.03 14.77
CA ILE A 22 24.08 2.23 15.32
C ILE A 22 22.62 1.93 15.66
N PHE A 23 22.31 2.02 16.94
CA PHE A 23 21.00 1.76 17.51
C PHE A 23 20.06 2.97 17.41
N ARG A 24 20.62 4.17 17.62
CA ARG A 24 19.88 5.44 17.62
C ARG A 24 20.84 6.60 17.38
N LEU A 25 20.38 7.65 16.71
CA LEU A 25 21.05 8.95 16.62
C LEU A 25 20.07 10.06 17.01
N ASP A 26 20.58 11.06 17.73
CA ASP A 26 19.85 12.27 18.09
C ASP A 26 20.75 13.51 17.90
N GLN A 27 20.29 14.42 17.03
CA GLN A 27 20.94 15.68 16.68
C GLN A 27 20.12 16.93 17.04
N HIS A 28 19.01 16.83 17.80
CA HIS A 28 18.17 18.02 18.10
C HIS A 28 18.91 19.07 18.93
N ALA A 29 19.85 18.63 19.77
CA ALA A 29 20.72 19.50 20.55
C ALA A 29 21.97 19.96 19.78
N PHE A 30 21.93 19.96 18.43
CA PHE A 30 23.06 20.36 17.59
C PHE A 30 23.68 21.69 18.08
N PRO A 31 25.01 21.79 18.23
CA PRO A 31 26.05 20.90 17.72
C PRO A 31 26.35 19.66 18.59
N THR A 32 25.65 19.44 19.69
CA THR A 32 25.81 18.19 20.45
C THR A 32 25.03 17.07 19.76
N VAL A 33 25.75 16.00 19.41
CA VAL A 33 25.18 14.81 18.76
C VAL A 33 25.36 13.62 19.67
N THR A 34 24.29 12.85 19.82
CA THR A 34 24.27 11.63 20.62
C THR A 34 24.01 10.42 19.73
N VAL A 35 24.85 9.42 19.86
CA VAL A 35 24.79 8.17 19.10
C VAL A 35 24.73 7.02 20.10
N TRP A 36 23.76 6.15 19.96
CA TRP A 36 23.72 4.89 20.68
C TRP A 36 24.12 3.79 19.71
N TYR A 37 24.96 2.88 20.17
CA TYR A 37 25.44 1.76 19.38
C TYR A 37 25.62 0.53 20.26
N ILE A 38 25.60 -0.64 19.62
CA ILE A 38 25.82 -1.92 20.30
C ILE A 38 27.23 -2.41 19.98
N PRO A 39 28.07 -2.63 21.00
CA PRO A 39 29.45 -3.08 20.80
C PRO A 39 29.46 -4.52 20.26
N GLN A 40 30.22 -4.74 19.20
CA GLN A 40 30.49 -6.06 18.60
C GLN A 40 31.70 -6.75 19.23
N ASP A 41 32.59 -5.99 19.85
CA ASP A 41 33.78 -6.50 20.50
C ASP A 41 34.09 -5.75 21.80
N ALA A 42 35.06 -6.27 22.56
CA ALA A 42 35.46 -5.69 23.84
C ALA A 42 36.15 -4.32 23.71
N GLN A 43 36.73 -3.98 22.55
CA GLN A 43 37.39 -2.69 22.34
C GLN A 43 36.37 -1.56 22.19
N GLN A 44 35.20 -1.86 21.62
CA GLN A 44 34.07 -0.93 21.53
C GLN A 44 33.40 -0.63 22.88
N LEU A 45 33.84 -1.28 23.96
CA LEU A 45 33.45 -0.93 25.35
C LEU A 45 34.25 0.24 25.91
N SER A 46 35.38 0.57 25.30
CA SER A 46 36.18 1.74 25.63
C SER A 46 35.81 2.91 24.71
N PRO A 47 36.10 4.17 25.11
CA PRO A 47 35.90 5.33 24.24
C PRO A 47 36.62 5.20 22.89
N PRO A 48 36.07 5.77 21.80
CA PRO A 48 36.74 5.76 20.52
C PRO A 48 38.07 6.51 20.58
N VAL A 49 39.04 6.05 19.78
CA VAL A 49 40.36 6.67 19.60
C VAL A 49 40.21 8.04 18.95
N ARG A 50 39.27 8.16 18.00
CA ARG A 50 39.06 9.38 17.22
C ARG A 50 37.64 9.42 16.66
N ILE A 51 37.09 10.63 16.59
CA ILE A 51 35.86 10.92 15.85
C ILE A 51 36.20 11.99 14.83
N ARG A 52 35.83 11.77 13.57
CA ARG A 52 35.95 12.75 12.50
C ARG A 52 34.57 13.11 11.97
N ASP A 53 34.28 14.38 11.83
CA ASP A 53 33.07 14.91 11.22
C ASP A 53 33.46 15.75 9.99
N ASN A 54 32.98 15.38 8.81
CA ASN A 54 33.39 15.94 7.52
C ASN A 54 34.93 15.96 7.35
N GLY A 55 35.57 14.88 7.82
CA GLY A 55 37.02 14.67 7.78
C GLY A 55 37.82 15.37 8.89
N GLN A 56 37.18 16.16 9.75
CA GLN A 56 37.82 16.97 10.81
C GLN A 56 37.63 16.34 12.19
N ASN A 57 38.67 16.35 13.03
CA ASN A 57 38.57 15.76 14.36
C ASN A 57 37.60 16.55 15.25
N VAL A 58 36.72 15.86 15.95
CA VAL A 58 35.76 16.45 16.89
C VAL A 58 35.93 15.91 18.30
N ALA A 59 35.50 16.71 19.29
CA ALA A 59 35.66 16.39 20.70
C ALA A 59 34.60 15.38 21.16
N LEU A 60 35.07 14.29 21.76
CA LEU A 60 34.24 13.38 22.54
C LEU A 60 33.83 14.08 23.84
N LEU A 61 32.54 14.08 24.16
CA LEU A 61 32.00 14.60 25.42
C LEU A 61 31.82 13.48 26.44
N GLU A 62 31.19 12.38 26.03
CA GLU A 62 30.79 11.31 26.93
C GLU A 62 30.74 9.97 26.18
N HIS A 63 31.14 8.91 26.86
CA HIS A 63 30.99 7.54 26.40
C HIS A 63 30.61 6.64 27.57
N THR A 64 29.44 6.02 27.49
CA THR A 64 28.90 5.19 28.57
C THR A 64 28.28 3.94 28.01
N CYS A 65 28.56 2.78 28.59
CA CYS A 65 27.94 1.53 28.20
C CYS A 65 27.14 0.93 29.36
N ILE A 66 25.84 0.72 29.15
CA ILE A 66 24.91 0.27 30.19
C ILE A 66 24.28 -1.05 29.77
N LYS A 67 24.29 -2.03 30.67
CA LYS A 67 23.56 -3.29 30.49
C LYS A 67 22.07 -3.02 30.63
N GLN A 68 21.30 -3.30 29.57
CA GLN A 68 19.86 -3.13 29.63
C GLN A 68 19.22 -4.16 30.57
N PRO A 69 18.18 -3.79 31.33
CA PRO A 69 17.47 -4.74 32.18
C PRO A 69 16.74 -5.75 31.30
N SER A 70 16.93 -7.04 31.57
CA SER A 70 16.23 -8.11 30.85
C SER A 70 14.77 -8.18 31.35
N PRO A 71 13.76 -7.96 30.49
CA PRO A 71 12.36 -8.04 30.89
C PRO A 71 11.98 -9.49 31.25
N ARG A 72 11.09 -9.64 32.24
CA ARG A 72 10.59 -10.97 32.66
C ARG A 72 9.64 -11.60 31.64
N ALA A 73 8.84 -10.78 30.96
CA ALA A 73 7.87 -11.21 29.96
C ALA A 73 7.66 -10.09 28.92
N ILE A 74 7.47 -10.47 27.66
CA ILE A 74 7.38 -9.58 26.50
C ILE A 74 6.04 -9.79 25.79
N GLU A 75 5.49 -8.69 25.26
CA GLU A 75 4.35 -8.69 24.36
C GLU A 75 4.74 -7.93 23.09
N LEU A 76 4.86 -8.64 21.97
CA LEU A 76 5.39 -8.13 20.71
C LEU A 76 4.31 -8.17 19.62
N VAL A 77 3.96 -6.99 19.09
CA VAL A 77 3.10 -6.85 17.91
C VAL A 77 3.99 -6.64 16.69
N VAL A 78 3.91 -7.53 15.70
CA VAL A 78 4.67 -7.42 14.44
C VAL A 78 3.73 -6.94 13.35
N CYS A 79 3.86 -5.66 12.97
CA CYS A 79 3.13 -5.05 11.88
C CYS A 79 3.87 -5.30 10.57
N VAL A 80 3.25 -6.02 9.64
CA VAL A 80 3.86 -6.47 8.39
C VAL A 80 3.18 -5.82 7.21
N ASP A 81 3.92 -5.00 6.48
CA ASP A 81 3.44 -4.37 5.25
C ASP A 81 3.35 -5.41 4.12
N ILE A 82 2.13 -5.70 3.70
CA ILE A 82 1.79 -6.63 2.61
C ILE A 82 1.26 -5.89 1.38
N SER A 83 1.61 -4.62 1.21
CA SER A 83 1.22 -3.83 0.03
C SER A 83 1.84 -4.34 -1.28
N SER A 84 1.31 -3.85 -2.41
CA SER A 84 1.78 -4.23 -3.75
C SER A 84 3.25 -3.84 -4.03
N SER A 85 3.77 -2.80 -3.38
CA SER A 85 5.18 -2.38 -3.54
C SER A 85 6.14 -3.45 -3.00
N ASN A 86 5.74 -4.14 -1.93
CA ASN A 86 6.45 -5.29 -1.41
C ASN A 86 6.21 -6.56 -2.26
N ALA A 87 5.06 -6.68 -2.94
CA ALA A 87 4.74 -7.80 -3.85
C ALA A 87 5.56 -7.84 -5.15
N ALA A 88 5.87 -6.66 -5.71
CA ALA A 88 6.47 -6.51 -7.04
C ALA A 88 7.93 -6.99 -7.13
N GLN A 89 8.52 -7.38 -6.00
CA GLN A 89 9.93 -7.72 -5.87
C GLN A 89 10.11 -9.20 -5.50
N VAL A 90 10.80 -9.94 -6.37
CA VAL A 90 11.00 -11.41 -6.24
C VAL A 90 11.65 -11.79 -4.90
N ALA A 91 12.48 -10.92 -4.31
CA ALA A 91 13.21 -11.17 -3.08
C ALA A 91 12.42 -10.87 -1.78
N SER A 92 11.34 -10.07 -1.83
CA SER A 92 10.62 -9.64 -0.62
C SER A 92 10.08 -10.81 0.18
N ARG A 93 9.61 -11.86 -0.50
CA ARG A 93 9.08 -13.03 0.19
C ARG A 93 10.16 -13.77 0.98
N ALA A 94 11.31 -14.01 0.37
CA ALA A 94 12.44 -14.66 1.04
C ALA A 94 12.94 -13.83 2.25
N ILE A 95 12.94 -12.50 2.15
CA ILE A 95 13.29 -11.60 3.25
C ILE A 95 12.27 -11.74 4.40
N MET A 96 10.97 -11.69 4.11
CA MET A 96 9.91 -11.84 5.12
C MET A 96 9.97 -13.22 5.80
N ASP A 97 10.16 -14.29 5.04
CA ASP A 97 10.28 -15.65 5.57
C ASP A 97 11.53 -15.77 6.47
N THR A 98 12.64 -15.12 6.09
CA THR A 98 13.86 -15.04 6.91
C THR A 98 13.61 -14.26 8.20
N ILE A 99 12.91 -13.13 8.15
CA ILE A 99 12.58 -12.32 9.32
C ILE A 99 11.76 -13.15 10.33
N ALA A 100 10.72 -13.85 9.85
CA ALA A 100 9.89 -14.69 10.71
C ALA A 100 10.69 -15.83 11.35
N ALA A 101 11.51 -16.53 10.56
CA ALA A 101 12.33 -17.63 11.07
C ALA A 101 13.37 -17.17 12.11
N THR A 102 14.04 -16.03 11.85
CA THR A 102 15.01 -15.48 12.80
C THR A 102 14.33 -14.97 14.07
N LEU A 103 13.20 -14.25 13.98
CA LEU A 103 12.42 -13.84 15.16
C LEU A 103 12.00 -15.05 16.02
N ALA A 104 11.45 -16.08 15.37
CA ALA A 104 11.01 -17.29 16.06
C ALA A 104 12.18 -17.97 16.80
N THR A 105 13.33 -18.08 16.14
CA THR A 105 14.53 -18.72 16.71
C THR A 105 15.08 -17.93 17.90
N GLU A 106 15.34 -16.64 17.71
CA GLU A 106 16.00 -15.78 18.71
C GLU A 106 15.13 -15.54 19.95
N LEU A 107 13.80 -15.57 19.79
CA LEU A 107 12.87 -15.29 20.89
C LEU A 107 12.22 -16.55 21.50
N SER A 108 12.48 -17.74 20.95
CA SER A 108 11.90 -19.02 21.43
C SER A 108 12.20 -19.34 22.90
N GLY A 109 13.33 -18.86 23.43
CA GLY A 109 13.76 -19.09 24.81
C GLY A 109 13.18 -18.13 25.85
N TYR A 110 12.29 -17.21 25.45
CA TYR A 110 11.74 -16.17 26.32
C TYR A 110 10.22 -16.28 26.45
N ASP A 111 9.68 -15.73 27.54
CA ASP A 111 8.24 -15.54 27.69
C ASP A 111 7.74 -14.39 26.80
N CYS A 112 7.59 -14.68 25.51
CA CYS A 112 7.14 -13.76 24.47
C CYS A 112 5.74 -14.13 24.00
N ARG A 113 4.80 -13.19 24.13
CA ARG A 113 3.49 -13.28 23.47
C ARG A 113 3.53 -12.51 22.16
N PHE A 114 3.27 -13.20 21.05
CA PHE A 114 3.30 -12.60 19.72
C PHE A 114 1.89 -12.25 19.23
N HIS A 115 1.83 -11.17 18.47
CA HIS A 115 0.70 -10.82 17.62
C HIS A 115 1.24 -10.38 16.25
N VAL A 116 0.56 -10.70 15.17
CA VAL A 116 0.92 -10.27 13.81
C VAL A 116 -0.21 -9.44 13.23
N VAL A 117 0.11 -8.27 12.70
CA VAL A 117 -0.83 -7.36 12.04
C VAL A 117 -0.33 -7.18 10.61
N ALA A 118 -0.87 -7.96 9.68
CA ALA A 118 -0.56 -7.79 8.26
C ALA A 118 -1.45 -6.70 7.67
N PHE A 119 -0.87 -5.70 7.00
CA PHE A 119 -1.61 -4.54 6.52
C PHE A 119 -1.28 -4.14 5.09
N ASN A 120 -2.31 -3.66 4.41
CA ASN A 120 -2.26 -2.90 3.16
C ASN A 120 -3.25 -1.72 3.30
N THR A 121 -4.24 -1.57 2.42
CA THR A 121 -5.42 -0.71 2.66
C THR A 121 -6.41 -1.29 3.69
N ALA A 122 -6.26 -2.56 4.05
CA ALA A 122 -7.02 -3.29 5.06
C ALA A 122 -6.04 -4.05 5.98
N VAL A 123 -6.56 -4.61 7.07
CA VAL A 123 -5.75 -5.27 8.10
C VAL A 123 -6.25 -6.70 8.34
N THR A 124 -5.31 -7.61 8.52
CA THR A 124 -5.55 -8.98 9.00
C THR A 124 -4.68 -9.21 10.24
N SER A 125 -5.31 -9.58 11.36
CA SER A 125 -4.62 -9.79 12.63
C SER A 125 -4.59 -11.25 13.07
N TYR A 126 -3.48 -11.67 13.67
CA TYR A 126 -3.28 -12.95 14.34
C TYR A 126 -2.84 -12.65 15.78
N ARG A 127 -3.63 -13.09 16.76
CA ARG A 127 -3.45 -12.70 18.17
C ARG A 127 -3.05 -13.89 19.03
N ASN A 128 -2.22 -13.65 20.05
CA ASN A 128 -1.80 -14.65 21.05
C ASN A 128 -1.13 -15.90 20.44
N ILE A 129 -0.29 -15.71 19.43
CA ILE A 129 0.40 -16.82 18.75
C ILE A 129 1.73 -17.16 19.44
N GLN A 130 2.19 -18.39 19.27
CA GLN A 130 3.50 -18.84 19.71
C GLN A 130 4.59 -18.51 18.68
N ALA A 131 5.85 -18.42 19.12
CA ALA A 131 7.00 -18.16 18.25
C ALA A 131 7.09 -19.17 17.08
N THR A 132 6.75 -20.44 17.32
CA THR A 132 6.76 -21.52 16.32
C THR A 132 5.76 -21.33 15.19
N GLU A 133 4.73 -20.50 15.38
CA GLU A 133 3.67 -20.26 14.39
C GLU A 133 4.02 -19.14 13.41
N LEU A 134 4.99 -18.27 13.75
CA LEU A 134 5.36 -17.09 12.95
C LEU A 134 5.68 -17.41 11.49
N SER A 135 6.52 -18.41 11.25
CA SER A 135 6.92 -18.79 9.88
C SER A 135 5.73 -19.26 9.05
N SER A 136 4.80 -20.02 9.64
CA SER A 136 3.60 -20.49 8.93
C SER A 136 2.63 -19.35 8.60
N ILE A 137 2.51 -18.37 9.51
CA ILE A 137 1.66 -17.19 9.32
C ILE A 137 2.22 -16.30 8.23
N PHE A 138 3.51 -15.96 8.29
CA PHE A 138 4.18 -15.18 7.23
C PHE A 138 4.08 -15.87 5.87
N ALA A 139 4.18 -17.20 5.85
CA ALA A 139 3.99 -17.99 4.64
C ALA A 139 2.54 -17.93 4.08
N SER A 140 1.54 -17.64 4.91
CA SER A 140 0.15 -17.51 4.47
C SER A 140 -0.21 -16.11 3.96
N LEU A 141 0.61 -15.09 4.26
CA LEU A 141 0.33 -13.70 3.90
C LEU A 141 0.33 -13.51 2.38
N ARG A 142 -0.66 -12.75 1.90
CA ARG A 142 -0.84 -12.43 0.48
C ARG A 142 -0.61 -10.94 0.26
N PHE A 143 0.31 -10.62 -0.63
CA PHE A 143 0.63 -9.24 -0.95
C PHE A 143 -0.38 -8.64 -1.95
N GLY A 144 -0.64 -7.34 -1.83
CA GLY A 144 -1.48 -6.58 -2.75
C GLY A 144 -2.08 -5.34 -2.10
N GLY A 145 -2.73 -4.48 -2.88
CA GLY A 145 -3.34 -3.24 -2.39
C GLY A 145 -2.31 -2.13 -2.08
N GLY A 146 -2.81 -1.00 -1.56
CA GLY A 146 -1.98 0.13 -1.13
C GLY A 146 -1.41 -0.05 0.28
N THR A 147 -0.87 1.01 0.87
CA THR A 147 -0.24 1.00 2.22
C THR A 147 -1.01 1.93 3.15
N SER A 148 -1.31 1.49 4.38
CA SER A 148 -1.94 2.32 5.43
C SER A 148 -1.32 2.04 6.79
N TYR A 149 -0.43 2.92 7.23
CA TYR A 149 0.16 2.87 8.57
C TYR A 149 -0.88 3.11 9.65
N THR A 150 -1.80 4.05 9.44
CA THR A 150 -2.85 4.36 10.40
C THR A 150 -3.67 3.13 10.75
N ALA A 151 -4.12 2.36 9.75
CA ALA A 151 -4.89 1.14 9.99
C ALA A 151 -4.09 0.08 10.78
N ALA A 152 -2.81 -0.08 10.46
CA ALA A 152 -1.93 -1.01 11.19
C ALA A 152 -1.75 -0.61 12.66
N PHE A 153 -1.54 0.69 12.93
CA PHE A 153 -1.36 1.20 14.28
C PHE A 153 -2.65 1.19 15.10
N GLU A 154 -3.82 1.45 14.48
CA GLU A 154 -5.13 1.32 15.14
C GLU A 154 -5.39 -0.12 15.60
N GLU A 155 -5.15 -1.11 14.73
CA GLU A 155 -5.31 -2.52 15.09
C GLU A 155 -4.31 -2.93 16.18
N ALA A 156 -3.05 -2.48 16.09
CA ALA A 156 -2.05 -2.73 17.11
C ALA A 156 -2.43 -2.10 18.46
N ALA A 157 -3.01 -0.90 18.46
CA ALA A 157 -3.52 -0.24 19.66
C ALA A 157 -4.69 -0.99 20.28
N GLN A 158 -5.60 -1.53 19.46
CA GLN A 158 -6.68 -2.39 19.95
C GLN A 158 -6.15 -3.67 20.59
N ILE A 159 -5.11 -4.30 20.01
CA ILE A 159 -4.45 -5.48 20.60
C ILE A 159 -3.83 -5.14 21.96
N LEU A 160 -3.14 -4.00 22.05
CA LEU A 160 -2.43 -3.56 23.26
C LEU A 160 -3.31 -2.78 24.26
N SER A 161 -4.60 -2.64 24.00
CA SER A 161 -5.56 -1.91 24.86
C SER A 161 -5.74 -2.56 26.23
N THR A 162 -5.53 -3.87 26.34
CA THR A 162 -5.65 -4.61 27.60
C THR A 162 -4.47 -4.32 28.52
N PRO A 163 -4.68 -3.89 29.78
CA PRO A 163 -3.61 -3.69 30.75
C PRO A 163 -2.74 -4.94 30.90
N SER A 164 -1.42 -4.76 30.88
CA SER A 164 -0.42 -5.84 30.88
C SER A 164 0.82 -5.36 31.62
N ASP A 165 1.43 -6.24 32.42
CA ASP A 165 2.72 -6.01 33.09
C ASP A 165 3.92 -6.38 32.22
N ARG A 166 3.66 -6.89 31.01
CA ARG A 166 4.68 -7.27 30.02
C ARG A 166 5.32 -6.06 29.37
N ALA A 167 6.60 -6.18 29.01
CA ALA A 167 7.27 -5.18 28.18
C ALA A 167 6.65 -5.18 26.77
N ARG A 168 6.01 -4.08 26.38
CA ARG A 168 5.30 -3.96 25.10
C ARG A 168 6.21 -3.42 24.00
N TRP A 169 6.28 -4.16 22.90
CA TRP A 169 7.02 -3.78 21.70
C TRP A 169 6.11 -3.82 20.48
N LEU A 170 6.34 -2.91 19.55
CA LEU A 170 5.74 -2.91 18.22
C LEU A 170 6.87 -2.90 17.19
N LEU A 171 6.95 -3.95 16.37
CA LEU A 171 7.90 -4.05 15.27
C LEU A 171 7.17 -3.78 13.95
N LEU A 172 7.48 -2.67 13.29
CA LEU A 172 6.99 -2.32 11.97
C LEU A 172 7.96 -2.82 10.89
N ILE A 173 7.48 -3.61 9.93
CA ILE A 173 8.24 -4.07 8.77
C ILE A 173 7.58 -3.48 7.52
N THR A 174 8.27 -2.57 6.83
CA THR A 174 7.70 -1.80 5.70
C THR A 174 8.79 -1.29 4.77
N ASP A 175 8.43 -0.88 3.56
CA ASP A 175 9.32 -0.18 2.62
C ASP A 175 9.18 1.36 2.67
N GLY A 176 8.39 1.93 3.58
CA GLY A 176 8.42 3.37 3.85
C GLY A 176 7.55 4.25 2.94
N LEU A 177 6.60 3.66 2.22
CA LEU A 177 5.81 4.35 1.18
C LEU A 177 4.51 5.01 1.67
N ASP A 178 4.36 5.17 2.98
CA ASP A 178 3.24 5.90 3.59
C ASP A 178 3.74 6.89 4.66
N THR A 179 2.88 7.80 5.08
CA THR A 179 3.17 8.77 6.15
C THR A 179 2.14 8.69 7.24
N VAL A 180 2.53 9.01 8.47
CA VAL A 180 1.61 8.98 9.60
C VAL A 180 1.86 10.18 10.51
N GLU A 181 0.79 10.73 11.06
CA GLU A 181 0.87 11.81 12.03
C GLU A 181 1.12 11.24 13.43
N ILE A 182 2.22 11.66 14.06
CA ILE A 182 2.70 11.10 15.33
C ILE A 182 1.77 11.46 16.49
N GLY A 183 1.16 12.65 16.46
CA GLY A 183 0.14 13.06 17.44
C GLY A 183 -1.03 12.08 17.49
N SER A 184 -1.51 11.68 16.31
CA SER A 184 -2.58 10.70 16.15
C SER A 184 -2.19 9.32 16.70
N ILE A 185 -0.99 8.81 16.41
CA ILE A 185 -0.51 7.54 16.98
C ILE A 185 -0.39 7.57 18.50
N ARG A 186 0.17 8.66 19.06
CA ARG A 186 0.31 8.81 20.52
C ARG A 186 -1.04 8.75 21.22
N SER A 187 -2.08 9.33 20.60
CA SER A 187 -3.44 9.28 21.15
C SER A 187 -4.03 7.87 21.16
N LEU A 188 -3.68 7.02 20.18
CA LEU A 188 -4.17 5.64 20.08
C LEU A 188 -3.70 4.74 21.25
N PHE A 189 -2.43 4.90 21.67
CA PHE A 189 -1.84 4.04 22.73
C PHE A 189 -1.98 4.62 24.15
N GLY A 190 -2.47 5.85 24.30
CA GLY A 190 -2.70 6.47 25.61
C GLY A 190 -1.43 6.65 26.45
N THR A 191 -1.54 6.39 27.75
CA THR A 191 -0.48 6.68 28.75
C THR A 191 0.63 5.63 28.84
N SER A 192 0.55 4.53 28.08
CA SER A 192 1.57 3.46 28.12
C SER A 192 1.85 2.91 26.72
N PRO A 193 2.47 3.73 25.85
CA PRO A 193 2.79 3.33 24.48
C PRO A 193 3.82 2.21 24.42
N PRO A 194 3.74 1.31 23.43
CA PRO A 194 4.79 0.33 23.19
C PRO A 194 6.07 1.02 22.71
N ARG A 195 7.22 0.36 22.91
CA ARG A 195 8.46 0.75 22.23
C ARG A 195 8.36 0.37 20.75
N VAL A 196 8.58 1.32 19.85
CA VAL A 196 8.44 1.09 18.41
C VAL A 196 9.80 0.82 17.76
N ALA A 197 9.95 -0.37 17.21
CA ALA A 197 11.07 -0.73 16.34
C ALA A 197 10.61 -0.75 14.88
N ALA A 198 11.43 -0.25 13.95
CA ALA A 198 11.14 -0.33 12.51
C ALA A 198 12.23 -1.10 11.75
N LEU A 199 11.82 -1.91 10.78
CA LEU A 199 12.69 -2.63 9.86
C LEU A 199 12.31 -2.21 8.44
N MET A 200 13.09 -1.29 7.88
CA MET A 200 12.85 -0.74 6.56
C MET A 200 13.43 -1.65 5.48
N LEU A 201 12.54 -2.14 4.63
CA LEU A 201 12.88 -2.97 3.49
C LEU A 201 13.35 -2.06 2.36
N ARG A 202 14.61 -2.24 1.94
CA ARG A 202 15.27 -1.59 0.78
C ARG A 202 15.45 -0.07 0.86
N ASN A 203 14.67 0.63 1.68
CA ASN A 203 14.63 2.09 1.76
C ASN A 203 15.14 2.59 3.12
N GLU A 204 15.45 3.89 3.17
CA GLU A 204 15.68 4.61 4.43
C GLU A 204 14.34 4.82 5.17
N ALA A 205 14.38 4.97 6.49
CA ALA A 205 13.17 5.26 7.24
C ALA A 205 12.74 6.71 6.99
N PRO A 206 11.48 6.98 6.62
CA PRO A 206 10.96 8.33 6.56
C PRO A 206 11.01 8.98 7.95
N GLU A 207 11.11 10.31 7.99
CA GLU A 207 11.30 11.05 9.24
C GLU A 207 10.18 10.79 10.26
N CYS A 208 8.94 10.56 9.81
CA CYS A 208 7.83 10.21 10.68
C CYS A 208 8.06 8.90 11.47
N ILE A 209 8.67 7.88 10.84
CA ILE A 209 9.01 6.61 11.50
C ILE A 209 10.19 6.81 12.45
N ARG A 210 11.20 7.58 12.03
CA ARG A 210 12.36 7.88 12.87
C ARG A 210 11.93 8.63 14.14
N GLU A 211 11.08 9.64 13.99
CA GLU A 211 10.53 10.40 15.11
C GLU A 211 9.64 9.54 16.01
N LEU A 212 8.79 8.68 15.45
CA LEU A 212 7.97 7.74 16.23
C LEU A 212 8.83 6.78 17.08
N ALA A 213 9.85 6.16 16.48
CA ALA A 213 10.78 5.28 17.16
C ALA A 213 11.53 6.03 18.29
N ARG A 214 12.05 7.23 18.02
CA ARG A 214 12.70 8.07 19.05
C ARG A 214 11.75 8.40 20.20
N SER A 215 10.50 8.74 19.87
CA SER A 215 9.49 9.19 20.84
C SER A 215 9.04 8.10 21.81
N THR A 216 9.30 6.83 21.48
CA THR A 216 8.94 5.65 22.25
C THR A 216 10.16 4.90 22.82
N ASP A 217 11.35 5.51 22.76
CA ASP A 217 12.62 4.87 23.14
C ASP A 217 12.88 3.55 22.39
N GLY A 218 12.46 3.51 21.13
CA GLY A 218 12.66 2.41 20.20
C GLY A 218 13.81 2.65 19.23
N SER A 219 13.79 1.97 18.08
CA SER A 219 14.90 1.96 17.10
C SER A 219 14.42 1.72 15.68
N TRP A 220 15.31 1.88 14.70
CA TRP A 220 15.02 1.52 13.32
C TRP A 220 16.26 1.00 12.61
N LEU A 221 16.05 0.08 11.67
CA LEU A 221 17.08 -0.48 10.80
C LEU A 221 16.66 -0.25 9.35
N GLU A 222 17.60 0.18 8.52
CA GLU A 222 17.30 0.69 7.19
C GLU A 222 17.98 -0.13 6.08
N LEU A 223 17.51 0.06 4.85
CA LEU A 223 18.14 -0.48 3.64
C LEU A 223 18.26 -2.02 3.64
N VAL A 224 17.32 -2.72 4.29
CA VAL A 224 17.33 -4.19 4.37
C VAL A 224 16.84 -4.77 3.04
N SER A 225 17.77 -5.20 2.19
CA SER A 225 17.49 -5.61 0.80
C SER A 225 17.81 -7.07 0.48
N GLU A 226 18.40 -7.81 1.40
CA GLU A 226 18.78 -9.22 1.24
C GLU A 226 18.51 -10.04 2.51
N THR A 227 18.37 -11.37 2.36
CA THR A 227 18.05 -12.28 3.47
C THR A 227 19.14 -12.29 4.56
N GLY A 228 20.42 -12.17 4.17
CA GLY A 228 21.54 -12.07 5.11
C GLY A 228 21.45 -10.82 5.98
N ALA A 229 21.19 -9.66 5.37
CA ALA A 229 20.98 -8.40 6.09
C ALA A 229 19.74 -8.47 6.98
N ALA A 230 18.65 -9.10 6.51
CA ALA A 230 17.44 -9.27 7.28
C ALA A 230 17.67 -10.13 8.54
N SER A 231 18.33 -11.28 8.40
CA SER A 231 18.67 -12.15 9.54
C SER A 231 19.54 -11.42 10.58
N ARG A 232 20.60 -10.72 10.14
CA ARG A 232 21.45 -9.93 11.05
C ARG A 232 20.66 -8.83 11.78
N SER A 233 19.81 -8.11 11.04
CA SER A 233 19.00 -7.01 11.56
C SER A 233 17.98 -7.49 12.59
N VAL A 234 17.31 -8.60 12.32
CA VAL A 234 16.32 -9.18 13.22
C VAL A 234 16.96 -9.79 14.46
N ALA A 235 18.08 -10.51 14.30
CA ALA A 235 18.83 -11.03 15.44
C ALA A 235 19.32 -9.89 16.36
N HIS A 236 19.69 -8.76 15.76
CA HIS A 236 20.02 -7.55 16.49
C HIS A 236 18.81 -7.00 17.27
N LEU A 237 17.65 -6.82 16.61
CA LEU A 237 16.42 -6.36 17.27
C LEU A 237 15.95 -7.30 18.38
N ALA A 238 16.05 -8.63 18.19
CA ALA A 238 15.66 -9.60 19.20
C ALA A 238 16.48 -9.45 20.50
N LYS A 239 17.79 -9.16 20.37
CA LYS A 239 18.66 -8.89 21.52
C LYS A 239 18.34 -7.59 22.24
N VAL A 240 17.87 -6.58 21.50
CA VAL A 240 17.34 -5.32 22.08
C VAL A 240 16.05 -5.61 22.84
N ILE A 241 15.09 -6.29 22.22
CA ILE A 241 13.78 -6.61 22.79
C ILE A 241 13.93 -7.40 24.11
N THR A 242 14.88 -8.33 24.15
CA THR A 242 15.15 -9.21 25.31
C THR A 242 16.06 -8.57 26.37
N GLY A 243 16.52 -7.33 26.17
CA GLY A 243 17.41 -6.66 27.12
C GLY A 243 18.71 -7.43 27.38
N GLN A 244 19.18 -8.21 26.39
CA GLN A 244 20.41 -9.00 26.51
C GLN A 244 21.67 -8.23 26.12
N GLN A 245 21.55 -6.96 25.72
CA GLN A 245 22.66 -6.18 25.21
C GLN A 245 23.16 -5.11 26.17
N LEU A 246 24.48 -4.93 26.09
CA LEU A 246 25.12 -3.71 26.53
C LEU A 246 24.86 -2.65 25.47
N LEU A 247 24.21 -1.56 25.83
CA LEU A 247 23.98 -0.42 24.95
C LEU A 247 25.00 0.67 25.29
N CYS A 248 25.83 1.04 24.33
CA CYS A 248 26.77 2.13 24.46
C CYS A 248 26.16 3.42 23.92
N GLN A 249 26.39 4.52 24.62
CA GLN A 249 26.02 5.87 24.24
C GLN A 249 27.32 6.66 24.07
N LEU A 250 27.39 7.41 22.97
CA LEU A 250 28.48 8.27 22.55
C LEU A 250 27.92 9.67 22.36
N ARG A 251 28.47 10.66 23.04
CA ARG A 251 28.12 12.08 22.82
C ARG A 251 29.35 12.83 22.39
N TYR A 252 29.24 13.60 21.32
CA TYR A 252 30.33 14.42 20.79
C TYR A 252 29.80 15.78 20.33
N THR A 253 30.70 16.75 20.19
CA THR A 253 30.38 18.07 19.64
C THR A 253 30.73 18.09 18.15
N ALA A 254 29.71 18.01 17.29
CA ALA A 254 29.84 18.12 15.84
C ALA A 254 30.41 19.50 15.45
N ARG A 255 31.11 19.57 14.30
CA ARG A 255 31.64 20.84 13.81
C ARG A 255 30.52 21.57 13.07
N ALA A 256 30.07 22.71 13.61
CA ALA A 256 29.04 23.50 12.96
C ALA A 256 29.55 24.10 11.64
N THR A 257 28.81 23.85 10.55
CA THR A 257 29.12 24.34 9.21
C THR A 257 27.89 24.99 8.58
N CYS A 258 28.09 25.63 7.42
CA CYS A 258 27.00 26.15 6.59
C CYS A 258 26.29 25.06 5.75
N SER A 259 26.74 23.80 5.84
CA SER A 259 26.08 22.64 5.23
C SER A 259 25.28 21.88 6.27
N ALA A 260 24.09 21.42 5.88
CA ALA A 260 23.27 20.55 6.72
C ALA A 260 23.80 19.10 6.78
N SER A 261 24.71 18.71 5.89
CA SER A 261 25.17 17.32 5.74
C SER A 261 26.45 17.04 6.53
N HIS A 262 26.46 15.91 7.23
CA HIS A 262 27.58 15.45 8.05
C HIS A 262 27.95 14.01 7.72
N ASP A 263 29.22 13.78 7.36
CA ASP A 263 29.81 12.45 7.20
C ASP A 263 30.79 12.19 8.36
N VAL A 264 30.40 11.29 9.26
CA VAL A 264 31.09 11.04 10.52
C VAL A 264 31.75 9.67 10.52
N GLN A 265 33.02 9.63 10.88
CA GLN A 265 33.81 8.41 11.06
C GLN A 265 34.22 8.29 12.52
N ILE A 266 33.84 7.19 13.16
CA ILE A 266 34.19 6.88 14.55
C ILE A 266 35.19 5.72 14.52
N GLU A 267 36.40 5.99 15.00
CA GLU A 267 37.54 5.06 14.98
C GLU A 267 37.76 4.50 16.38
N PHE A 268 37.63 3.18 16.53
CA PHE A 268 38.05 2.38 17.69
C PHE A 268 39.39 1.67 17.36
N PRO A 269 40.09 1.07 18.35
CA PRO A 269 41.39 0.45 18.11
C PRO A 269 41.44 -0.62 17.02
N LEU A 270 40.36 -1.41 16.84
CA LEU A 270 40.29 -2.52 15.88
C LEU A 270 39.09 -2.43 14.92
N ALA A 271 38.30 -1.37 15.01
CA ALA A 271 37.10 -1.20 14.21
C ALA A 271 36.87 0.28 13.91
N SER A 272 36.24 0.58 12.78
CA SER A 272 35.73 1.92 12.51
C SER A 272 34.33 1.80 11.93
N PHE A 273 33.48 2.80 12.20
CA PHE A 273 32.21 2.89 11.53
C PHE A 273 31.95 4.31 11.04
N GLY A 274 31.33 4.37 9.87
CA GLY A 274 30.91 5.59 9.23
C GLY A 274 29.40 5.79 9.37
N MET A 275 28.97 7.03 9.47
CA MET A 275 27.57 7.41 9.49
C MET A 275 27.36 8.74 8.80
N ARG A 276 26.21 8.90 8.16
CA ARG A 276 25.81 10.17 7.54
C ARG A 276 24.48 10.62 8.14
N TYR A 277 24.37 11.90 8.47
CA TYR A 277 23.12 12.48 8.92
C TYR A 277 22.97 13.93 8.42
N HIS A 278 21.74 14.44 8.48
CA HIS A 278 21.43 15.83 8.20
C HIS A 278 20.95 16.53 9.47
N THR A 279 21.28 17.81 9.61
CA THR A 279 20.83 18.70 10.69
C THR A 279 19.95 19.81 10.14
N ASP A 280 18.89 20.16 10.88
CA ASP A 280 18.00 21.27 10.55
C ASP A 280 18.60 22.64 10.95
N ARG A 281 19.72 22.63 11.67
CA ARG A 281 20.42 23.82 12.15
C ARG A 281 21.80 23.91 11.50
N THR A 282 22.04 25.01 10.78
CA THR A 282 23.33 25.33 10.16
C THR A 282 23.88 26.66 10.68
N ALA A 283 25.21 26.81 10.61
CA ALA A 283 25.87 28.09 10.88
C ALA A 283 25.74 29.02 9.67
N ALA A 284 25.91 30.33 9.89
CA ALA A 284 26.03 31.30 8.79
C ALA A 284 27.06 32.39 9.12
N VAL A 285 27.85 32.79 8.12
CA VAL A 285 28.83 33.88 8.24
C VAL A 285 28.22 35.17 7.71
N GLU A 286 28.21 36.22 8.53
CA GLU A 286 27.84 37.57 8.13
C GLU A 286 29.07 38.50 8.13
N LEU A 287 29.25 39.28 7.07
CA LEU A 287 30.31 40.26 6.93
C LEU A 287 29.72 41.67 6.92
N SER A 288 30.32 42.60 7.67
CA SER A 288 29.84 44.00 7.71
C SER A 288 29.92 44.71 6.35
N THR A 289 30.78 44.23 5.45
CA THR A 289 30.88 44.70 4.07
C THR A 289 31.64 43.69 3.22
N SER A 290 31.37 43.69 1.91
CA SER A 290 32.14 42.96 0.89
C SER A 290 33.24 43.83 0.24
N HIS A 291 33.23 45.15 0.50
CA HIS A 291 34.19 46.10 -0.06
C HIS A 291 34.50 47.27 0.87
N VAL A 292 35.75 47.72 0.90
CA VAL A 292 36.19 48.90 1.65
C VAL A 292 37.07 49.79 0.78
N TYR A 293 36.72 51.08 0.71
CA TYR A 293 37.52 52.10 0.04
C TYR A 293 38.24 52.99 1.05
N PHE A 294 39.57 53.03 0.99
CA PHE A 294 40.44 53.82 1.88
C PHE A 294 40.56 55.30 1.48
N GLY A 295 39.87 55.75 0.43
CA GLY A 295 39.95 57.12 -0.05
C GLY A 295 41.26 57.42 -0.77
N SER A 296 41.69 58.69 -0.74
CA SER A 296 42.96 59.16 -1.32
C SER A 296 43.87 59.73 -0.22
N PRO A 297 44.48 58.87 0.62
CA PRO A 297 45.36 59.29 1.71
C PRO A 297 46.61 60.03 1.20
N LEU A 298 47.17 60.91 2.05
CA LEU A 298 48.41 61.62 1.74
C LEU A 298 49.62 60.67 1.80
N VAL A 299 50.61 60.88 0.94
CA VAL A 299 51.85 60.08 0.94
C VAL A 299 52.52 60.14 2.31
N GLY A 300 52.96 58.98 2.82
CA GLY A 300 53.54 58.83 4.15
C GLY A 300 52.53 58.55 5.27
N THR A 301 51.22 58.65 5.01
CA THR A 301 50.18 58.36 6.01
C THR A 301 49.75 56.88 6.01
N THR A 302 49.21 56.44 7.13
CA THR A 302 48.56 55.12 7.30
C THR A 302 47.07 55.31 7.51
N ARG A 303 46.27 54.43 6.90
CA ARG A 303 44.83 54.34 7.14
C ARG A 303 44.47 52.91 7.53
N ASP A 304 43.59 52.79 8.50
CA ASP A 304 43.05 51.52 8.97
C ASP A 304 41.57 51.45 8.61
N ALA A 305 41.08 50.27 8.26
CA ALA A 305 39.67 50.01 8.07
C ALA A 305 39.30 48.64 8.65
N THR A 306 38.11 48.55 9.23
CA THR A 306 37.68 47.37 9.96
C THR A 306 36.54 46.69 9.23
N VAL A 307 36.66 45.38 9.04
CA VAL A 307 35.60 44.49 8.57
C VAL A 307 35.21 43.58 9.72
N THR A 308 33.93 43.55 10.05
CA THR A 308 33.44 42.73 11.15
C THR A 308 32.91 41.42 10.60
N VAL A 309 33.39 40.29 11.14
CA VAL A 309 32.90 38.94 10.85
C VAL A 309 32.01 38.52 12.01
N THR A 310 30.77 38.13 11.73
CA THR A 310 29.79 37.72 12.74
C THR A 310 29.34 36.29 12.46
N ALA A 311 29.38 35.44 13.48
CA ALA A 311 28.78 34.11 13.40
C ALA A 311 27.28 34.20 13.68
N ARG A 312 26.46 33.51 12.89
CA ARG A 312 25.00 33.47 13.05
C ARG A 312 24.53 32.04 13.26
N ASN A 313 23.46 31.89 14.03
CA ASN A 313 22.76 30.63 14.39
C ASN A 313 23.55 29.62 15.23
N LEU A 314 24.78 29.31 14.83
CA LEU A 314 25.67 28.33 15.45
C LEU A 314 27.12 28.86 15.47
N PRO A 315 28.00 28.28 16.32
CA PRO A 315 29.39 28.69 16.35
C PRO A 315 30.11 28.51 15.01
N ILE A 316 31.07 29.37 14.70
CA ILE A 316 31.90 29.28 13.50
C ILE A 316 33.37 29.29 13.90
N HIS A 317 34.13 28.35 13.34
CA HIS A 317 35.59 28.38 13.45
C HIS A 317 36.13 29.33 12.38
N LEU A 318 36.92 30.32 12.79
CA LEU A 318 37.72 31.16 11.91
C LEU A 318 39.15 30.61 11.93
N ASP A 319 39.46 29.79 10.95
CA ASP A 319 40.69 28.98 10.91
C ASP A 319 41.92 29.85 10.57
N SER A 320 41.78 30.77 9.60
CA SER A 320 42.85 31.71 9.24
C SER A 320 42.34 32.91 8.43
N VAL A 321 43.10 34.01 8.49
CA VAL A 321 42.84 35.24 7.72
C VAL A 321 44.15 35.73 7.11
N TRP A 322 44.14 36.05 5.82
CA TRP A 322 45.32 36.59 5.13
C TRP A 322 44.95 37.64 4.07
N VAL A 323 45.93 38.45 3.68
CA VAL A 323 45.77 39.53 2.69
C VAL A 323 46.57 39.22 1.43
N THR A 324 46.00 39.51 0.26
CA THR A 324 46.67 39.45 -1.04
C THR A 324 46.52 40.79 -1.79
N GLY A 325 47.32 41.00 -2.85
CA GLY A 325 47.31 42.22 -3.66
C GLY A 325 48.50 43.14 -3.40
N SER A 326 48.25 44.46 -3.32
CA SER A 326 49.33 45.44 -3.15
C SER A 326 50.12 45.22 -1.85
N PRO A 327 51.47 45.29 -1.87
CA PRO A 327 52.31 45.11 -0.69
C PRO A 327 52.15 46.23 0.36
N ASN A 328 51.36 47.27 0.05
CA ASN A 328 51.04 48.35 0.96
C ASN A 328 49.86 48.03 1.89
N PHE A 329 49.12 46.95 1.64
CA PHE A 329 48.15 46.40 2.58
C PHE A 329 48.82 45.42 3.53
N SER A 330 48.44 45.50 4.80
CA SER A 330 48.89 44.60 5.86
C SER A 330 47.76 44.35 6.85
N MET A 331 47.75 43.19 7.47
CA MET A 331 46.86 42.84 8.57
C MET A 331 47.67 42.08 9.63
N ASP A 332 47.27 42.23 10.90
CA ASP A 332 47.80 41.38 11.96
C ASP A 332 47.29 39.95 11.80
N ALA A 333 48.13 38.96 12.08
CA ALA A 333 47.71 37.57 12.01
C ALA A 333 46.57 37.32 13.01
N VAL A 334 45.46 36.77 12.51
CA VAL A 334 44.33 36.37 13.35
C VAL A 334 44.60 34.94 13.80
N ALA A 335 44.59 34.72 15.11
CA ALA A 335 44.70 33.38 15.67
C ALA A 335 43.42 32.57 15.40
N ASP A 336 43.57 31.26 15.18
CA ASP A 336 42.47 30.31 15.10
C ASP A 336 41.51 30.51 16.30
N THR A 337 40.26 30.86 16.01
CA THR A 337 39.28 31.30 17.00
C THR A 337 37.89 30.75 16.69
N ILE A 338 37.14 30.40 17.74
CA ILE A 338 35.73 30.03 17.65
C ILE A 338 34.88 31.26 17.99
N LEU A 339 34.01 31.66 17.05
CA LEU A 339 32.99 32.68 17.26
C LEU A 339 31.69 31.99 17.68
N LEU A 340 31.16 32.32 18.86
CA LEU A 340 29.84 31.87 19.30
C LEU A 340 28.72 32.54 18.50
N PRO A 341 27.47 32.03 18.52
CA PRO A 341 26.35 32.66 17.83
C PRO A 341 26.20 34.14 18.25
N ASP A 342 26.06 35.00 17.25
CA ASP A 342 25.99 36.46 17.33
C ASP A 342 27.27 37.14 17.86
N GLN A 343 28.34 36.39 18.08
CA GLN A 343 29.65 36.94 18.38
C GLN A 343 30.30 37.46 17.10
N SER A 344 30.90 38.64 17.23
CA SER A 344 31.60 39.32 16.15
C SER A 344 33.09 39.47 16.45
N VAL A 345 33.94 39.36 15.42
CA VAL A 345 35.36 39.72 15.49
C VAL A 345 35.68 40.83 14.47
N PRO A 346 36.29 41.94 14.91
CA PRO A 346 36.75 42.98 14.00
C PRO A 346 38.10 42.61 13.38
N LEU A 347 38.20 42.68 12.07
CA LEU A 347 39.41 42.48 11.30
C LEU A 347 39.89 43.81 10.76
N THR A 348 41.07 44.26 11.19
CA THR A 348 41.61 45.58 10.81
C THR A 348 42.64 45.43 9.70
N VAL A 349 42.31 45.94 8.51
CA VAL A 349 43.26 46.09 7.40
C VAL A 349 43.90 47.46 7.50
N ARG A 350 45.23 47.49 7.45
CA ARG A 350 46.04 48.70 7.39
C ARG A 350 46.59 48.91 5.99
N TYR A 351 46.46 50.12 5.47
CA TYR A 351 47.11 50.57 4.24
C TYR A 351 48.14 51.65 4.54
N ARG A 352 49.38 51.48 4.07
CA ARG A 352 50.45 52.48 4.14
C ARG A 352 50.66 53.14 2.79
N THR A 353 50.38 54.43 2.70
CA THR A 353 50.47 55.19 1.44
C THR A 353 51.93 55.55 1.15
N ARG A 354 52.51 54.96 0.10
CA ARG A 354 53.92 55.22 -0.30
C ARG A 354 54.05 56.16 -1.49
N ASP A 355 53.00 56.28 -2.28
CA ASP A 355 52.92 57.11 -3.47
C ASP A 355 51.47 57.55 -3.69
N THR A 356 51.21 58.26 -4.78
CA THR A 356 49.87 58.74 -5.14
C THR A 356 49.09 57.74 -6.01
N SER A 357 49.60 56.51 -6.20
CA SER A 357 48.99 55.53 -7.09
C SER A 357 47.73 54.91 -6.48
N ALA A 358 46.82 54.47 -7.35
CA ALA A 358 45.72 53.63 -6.91
C ALA A 358 46.22 52.19 -6.66
N ALA A 359 45.72 51.57 -5.60
CA ALA A 359 46.07 50.20 -5.21
C ALA A 359 44.84 49.41 -4.74
N TRP A 360 44.94 48.09 -4.77
CA TRP A 360 43.88 47.18 -4.34
C TRP A 360 44.42 45.92 -3.68
N GLY A 361 43.55 45.21 -2.96
CA GLY A 361 43.86 43.94 -2.33
C GLY A 361 42.61 43.20 -1.88
N GLU A 362 42.82 41.98 -1.39
CA GLU A 362 41.75 41.09 -0.89
C GLU A 362 42.12 40.57 0.51
N VAL A 363 41.13 40.46 1.39
CA VAL A 363 41.21 39.68 2.63
C VAL A 363 40.48 38.36 2.40
N HIS A 364 41.18 37.27 2.63
CA HIS A 364 40.65 35.91 2.58
C HIS A 364 40.39 35.42 4.00
N LEU A 365 39.23 34.80 4.20
CA LEU A 365 38.75 34.30 5.48
C LEU A 365 38.45 32.80 5.34
N ALA A 366 39.30 31.93 5.85
CA ALA A 366 39.01 30.50 5.92
C ALA A 366 38.18 30.22 7.18
N THR A 367 36.98 29.66 7.01
CA THR A 367 36.05 29.36 8.09
C THR A 367 35.54 27.92 8.03
N SER A 368 34.85 27.45 9.07
CA SER A 368 34.09 26.19 9.01
C SER A 368 32.95 26.18 7.98
N CYS A 369 32.64 27.35 7.38
CA CYS A 369 31.71 27.50 6.27
C CYS A 369 32.38 27.59 4.89
N GLY A 370 33.70 27.48 4.82
CA GLY A 370 34.49 27.69 3.61
C GLY A 370 35.19 29.04 3.57
N GLU A 371 35.69 29.42 2.39
CA GLU A 371 36.44 30.65 2.17
C GLU A 371 35.52 31.83 1.82
N HIS A 372 35.70 32.95 2.52
CA HIS A 372 35.04 34.23 2.21
C HIS A 372 36.07 35.29 1.82
N ILE A 373 35.70 36.22 0.95
CA ILE A 373 36.62 37.24 0.41
C ILE A 373 36.03 38.64 0.56
N VAL A 374 36.82 39.57 1.11
CA VAL A 374 36.49 40.99 1.21
C VAL A 374 37.52 41.81 0.45
N THR A 375 37.07 42.77 -0.36
CA THR A 375 37.94 43.53 -1.27
C THR A 375 38.27 44.92 -0.73
N PHE A 376 39.47 45.43 -1.03
CA PHE A 376 39.95 46.74 -0.57
C PHE A 376 40.54 47.54 -1.73
N SER A 377 40.31 48.86 -1.72
CA SER A 377 40.84 49.78 -2.74
C SER A 377 41.24 51.13 -2.14
N VAL A 378 42.15 51.85 -2.81
CA VAL A 378 42.67 53.17 -2.40
C VAL A 378 43.15 53.97 -3.60
N GLY A 379 43.15 55.29 -3.49
CA GLY A 379 43.59 56.24 -4.53
C GLY A 379 42.45 56.79 -5.40
N ARG A 380 42.72 57.84 -6.19
CA ARG A 380 41.75 58.40 -7.15
C ARG A 380 41.70 57.52 -8.40
N ARG A 381 40.51 57.36 -9.00
CA ARG A 381 40.32 56.62 -10.28
C ARG A 381 41.23 57.08 -11.44
N THR A 382 41.73 58.32 -11.38
CA THR A 382 42.59 58.93 -12.41
C THR A 382 44.10 58.82 -12.11
N ALA A 383 44.52 58.27 -10.98
CA ALA A 383 45.94 58.13 -10.64
C ALA A 383 46.60 56.98 -11.41
N GLN A 384 47.86 57.15 -11.83
CA GLN A 384 48.64 56.04 -12.40
C GLN A 384 48.72 54.90 -11.39
N VAL A 385 48.16 53.75 -11.76
CA VAL A 385 48.28 52.49 -11.03
C VAL A 385 49.75 52.06 -11.15
N VAL A 386 50.48 51.89 -10.04
CA VAL A 386 51.82 51.29 -10.08
C VAL A 386 51.67 49.92 -10.74
N PRO A 387 52.42 49.63 -11.81
CA PRO A 387 52.03 48.61 -12.77
C PRO A 387 52.10 47.23 -12.14
N SER A 388 50.95 46.67 -11.77
CA SER A 388 50.74 45.26 -12.01
C SER A 388 50.41 45.15 -13.50
N PRO A 389 51.17 44.38 -14.30
CA PRO A 389 50.93 44.29 -15.74
C PRO A 389 49.49 43.84 -15.96
N PHE A 390 48.73 44.59 -16.76
CA PHE A 390 47.36 44.21 -17.09
C PHE A 390 47.37 42.87 -17.83
N ARG A 391 46.85 41.84 -17.17
CA ARG A 391 46.81 40.48 -17.69
C ARG A 391 45.55 39.78 -17.25
N VAL A 392 45.04 38.90 -18.11
CA VAL A 392 44.00 37.94 -17.74
C VAL A 392 44.71 36.74 -17.12
N THR A 393 44.43 36.46 -15.84
CA THR A 393 45.06 35.39 -15.06
C THR A 393 44.25 34.10 -15.04
N ALA A 394 42.96 34.16 -15.40
CA ALA A 394 42.10 33.01 -15.58
C ALA A 394 41.07 33.28 -16.70
N PRO A 395 40.68 32.26 -17.51
CA PRO A 395 41.12 30.87 -17.45
C PRO A 395 42.57 30.68 -17.94
N ARG A 396 43.25 29.64 -17.46
CA ARG A 396 44.65 29.32 -17.84
C ARG A 396 44.73 28.34 -19.00
N ARG A 397 45.88 28.32 -19.68
CA ARG A 397 46.15 27.41 -20.80
C ARG A 397 45.85 25.95 -20.43
N GLY A 398 45.01 25.30 -21.23
CA GLY A 398 44.68 23.88 -21.09
C GLY A 398 43.57 23.56 -20.09
N GLU A 399 43.01 24.57 -19.41
CA GLU A 399 41.79 24.38 -18.62
C GLU A 399 40.61 23.96 -19.53
N ARG A 400 39.72 23.14 -18.98
CA ARG A 400 38.54 22.59 -19.67
C ARG A 400 37.30 22.92 -18.85
N TYR A 401 36.29 23.47 -19.50
CA TYR A 401 35.02 23.84 -18.90
C TYR A 401 33.87 23.19 -19.67
N PHE A 402 32.76 22.88 -19.00
CA PHE A 402 31.62 22.21 -19.61
C PHE A 402 30.43 23.18 -19.77
N SER A 403 29.49 22.86 -20.64
CA SER A 403 28.28 23.67 -20.80
C SER A 403 27.54 23.80 -19.46
N GLY A 404 27.09 25.01 -19.14
CA GLY A 404 26.48 25.34 -17.86
C GLY A 404 27.45 25.56 -16.70
N SER A 405 28.74 25.23 -16.83
CA SER A 405 29.75 25.61 -15.82
C SER A 405 29.97 27.12 -15.80
N ASP A 406 30.53 27.59 -14.69
CA ASP A 406 31.00 28.95 -14.58
C ASP A 406 32.49 29.02 -14.93
N VAL A 407 32.82 29.84 -15.91
CA VAL A 407 34.19 30.28 -16.16
C VAL A 407 34.40 31.56 -15.38
N MET A 408 35.35 31.54 -14.45
CA MET A 408 35.78 32.74 -13.76
C MET A 408 36.87 33.42 -14.59
N VAL A 409 36.50 34.47 -15.32
CA VAL A 409 37.48 35.33 -16.00
C VAL A 409 38.09 36.24 -14.94
N ARG A 410 39.39 36.11 -14.67
CA ARG A 410 40.10 36.96 -13.70
C ARG A 410 41.14 37.79 -14.41
N TRP A 411 41.31 39.02 -13.97
CA TRP A 411 42.35 39.90 -14.46
C TRP A 411 43.01 40.67 -13.32
N GLU A 412 44.26 41.01 -13.53
CA GLU A 412 45.06 41.81 -12.63
C GLU A 412 45.51 43.09 -13.34
N GLY A 413 45.98 44.10 -12.59
CA GLY A 413 46.46 45.36 -13.17
C GLY A 413 45.38 46.41 -13.41
N ILE A 414 44.11 46.12 -13.13
CA ILE A 414 43.00 47.08 -13.15
C ILE A 414 42.39 47.21 -11.75
N PRO A 415 42.12 48.43 -11.24
CA PRO A 415 41.42 48.63 -9.98
C PRO A 415 40.04 47.95 -9.94
N PRO A 416 39.64 47.33 -8.81
CA PRO A 416 38.32 46.71 -8.62
C PRO A 416 37.12 47.64 -8.83
N ASP A 417 37.27 48.96 -8.69
CA ASP A 417 36.20 49.94 -8.88
C ASP A 417 36.12 50.49 -10.31
N ASP A 418 37.02 50.05 -11.19
CA ASP A 418 37.07 50.42 -12.59
C ASP A 418 36.33 49.39 -13.45
N SER A 419 35.54 49.88 -14.40
CA SER A 419 34.73 49.03 -15.26
C SER A 419 35.52 48.56 -16.46
N CYS A 420 35.39 47.27 -16.75
CA CYS A 420 36.00 46.58 -17.86
C CYS A 420 34.92 46.04 -18.80
N ARG A 421 35.25 46.01 -20.08
CA ARG A 421 34.52 45.24 -21.06
C ARG A 421 35.11 43.84 -21.13
N VAL A 422 34.28 42.81 -21.02
CA VAL A 422 34.68 41.41 -21.18
C VAL A 422 34.00 40.85 -22.42
N SER A 423 34.80 40.26 -23.29
CA SER A 423 34.35 39.64 -24.54
C SER A 423 34.92 38.24 -24.69
N ILE A 424 34.22 37.38 -25.42
CA ILE A 424 34.67 36.02 -25.75
C ILE A 424 34.83 35.88 -27.26
N SER A 425 35.84 35.13 -27.68
CA SER A 425 35.98 34.65 -29.04
C SER A 425 35.86 33.13 -29.07
N SER A 426 35.07 32.62 -30.02
CA SER A 426 34.90 31.19 -30.30
C SER A 426 35.59 30.74 -31.60
N ASP A 427 36.32 31.64 -32.26
CA ASP A 427 36.95 31.46 -33.57
C ASP A 427 38.44 31.80 -33.56
N GLY A 428 39.10 31.58 -32.42
CA GLY A 428 40.54 31.79 -32.27
C GLY A 428 40.99 33.25 -32.23
N GLY A 429 40.07 34.19 -32.01
CA GLY A 429 40.33 35.63 -31.86
C GLY A 429 39.92 36.48 -33.05
N ALA A 430 39.28 35.90 -34.09
CA ALA A 430 38.89 36.62 -35.30
C ALA A 430 37.65 37.50 -35.09
N SER A 431 36.67 37.02 -34.30
CA SER A 431 35.50 37.77 -33.85
C SER A 431 35.32 37.67 -32.34
N TRP A 432 34.68 38.70 -31.77
CA TRP A 432 34.52 38.84 -30.33
C TRP A 432 33.07 39.19 -30.00
N GLN A 433 32.42 38.30 -29.26
CA GLN A 433 31.09 38.52 -28.70
C GLN A 433 31.23 39.20 -27.33
N LEU A 434 30.48 40.28 -27.14
CA LEU A 434 30.42 41.00 -25.87
C LEU A 434 29.72 40.13 -24.80
N LEU A 435 30.38 39.93 -23.66
CA LEU A 435 29.81 39.25 -22.50
C LEU A 435 29.34 40.22 -21.41
N ALA A 436 30.13 41.26 -21.14
CA ALA A 436 29.81 42.32 -20.21
C ALA A 436 30.49 43.63 -20.62
N ASN A 437 29.86 44.77 -20.35
CA ASN A 437 30.38 46.09 -20.73
C ASN A 437 30.65 47.00 -19.52
N ASP A 438 30.61 46.46 -18.31
CA ASP A 438 30.78 47.20 -17.06
C ASP A 438 31.34 46.32 -15.92
N ALA A 439 31.97 45.20 -16.25
CA ALA A 439 32.49 44.25 -15.28
C ALA A 439 33.63 44.86 -14.45
N SER A 440 33.53 44.81 -13.13
CA SER A 440 34.50 45.37 -12.21
C SER A 440 34.94 44.31 -11.19
N GLY A 441 35.77 44.67 -10.22
CA GLY A 441 36.17 43.74 -9.15
C GLY A 441 37.31 42.79 -9.51
N GLY A 442 38.00 43.00 -10.65
CA GLY A 442 39.08 42.11 -11.10
C GLY A 442 38.62 40.74 -11.60
N ARG A 443 37.30 40.51 -11.68
CA ARG A 443 36.72 39.22 -12.02
C ARG A 443 35.37 39.36 -12.70
N TYR A 444 35.07 38.42 -13.58
CA TYR A 444 33.78 38.27 -14.20
C TYR A 444 33.42 36.79 -14.26
N ARG A 445 32.29 36.44 -13.65
CA ARG A 445 31.75 35.08 -13.71
C ARG A 445 30.92 34.98 -14.98
N TRP A 446 31.44 34.26 -15.96
CA TRP A 446 30.71 33.96 -17.17
C TRP A 446 30.17 32.53 -17.13
N LYS A 447 28.89 32.38 -17.44
CA LYS A 447 28.26 31.06 -17.52
C LYS A 447 28.35 30.54 -18.94
N VAL A 448 28.96 29.36 -19.11
CA VAL A 448 29.09 28.73 -20.42
C VAL A 448 27.69 28.42 -20.95
N PRO A 449 27.28 28.93 -22.13
CA PRO A 449 26.00 28.60 -22.72
C PRO A 449 25.94 27.11 -23.08
N PRO A 450 24.74 26.55 -23.36
CA PRO A 450 24.63 25.23 -23.96
C PRO A 450 25.46 25.15 -25.25
N LEU A 451 26.35 24.17 -25.35
CA LEU A 451 27.15 23.89 -26.53
C LEU A 451 26.73 22.56 -27.15
N ASP A 452 26.57 22.52 -28.46
CA ASP A 452 26.32 21.27 -29.21
C ASP A 452 27.62 20.54 -29.57
N GLN A 453 28.75 21.25 -29.56
CA GLN A 453 30.06 20.72 -29.92
C GLN A 453 31.18 21.39 -29.12
N ARG A 454 32.33 20.73 -29.05
CA ARG A 454 33.55 21.27 -28.42
C ARG A 454 34.00 22.53 -29.16
N ILE A 455 34.25 23.61 -28.42
CA ILE A 455 34.82 24.86 -28.96
C ILE A 455 36.09 25.26 -28.21
N GLU A 456 37.01 25.91 -28.91
CA GLU A 456 38.18 26.53 -28.30
C GLU A 456 37.91 28.03 -28.17
N ALA A 457 37.94 28.53 -26.94
CA ALA A 457 37.54 29.90 -26.63
C ALA A 457 38.71 30.73 -26.07
N ARG A 458 38.64 32.05 -26.24
CA ARG A 458 39.52 33.04 -25.61
C ARG A 458 38.70 34.15 -25.01
N PHE A 459 39.17 34.73 -23.91
CA PHE A 459 38.54 35.89 -23.27
C PHE A 459 39.42 37.13 -23.48
N ARG A 460 38.78 38.27 -23.74
CA ARG A 460 39.43 39.59 -23.82
C ARG A 460 38.80 40.49 -22.78
N VAL A 461 39.65 41.18 -22.04
CA VAL A 461 39.26 42.23 -21.08
C VAL A 461 39.83 43.55 -21.57
N GLU A 462 38.98 44.57 -21.68
CA GLU A 462 39.36 45.92 -22.11
C GLU A 462 38.97 46.93 -21.02
N ARG A 463 39.89 47.81 -20.64
CA ARG A 463 39.65 48.80 -19.59
C ARG A 463 38.92 50.03 -20.15
N ILE A 464 37.70 50.28 -19.69
CA ILE A 464 36.81 51.29 -20.31
C ILE A 464 37.31 52.72 -20.07
N SER A 465 37.86 53.00 -18.89
CA SER A 465 38.34 54.33 -18.50
C SER A 465 39.71 54.71 -19.09
N SER A 466 40.41 53.76 -19.69
CA SER A 466 41.78 53.97 -20.19
C SER A 466 41.83 54.72 -21.52
N ARG A 467 42.82 55.61 -21.68
CA ARG A 467 43.20 56.25 -22.96
C ARG A 467 44.73 56.32 -23.06
N PRO A 468 45.39 55.63 -24.02
CA PRO A 468 44.83 54.71 -25.02
C PRO A 468 44.18 53.47 -24.37
N LEU A 469 43.34 52.75 -25.14
CA LEU A 469 42.62 51.57 -24.66
C LEU A 469 43.60 50.46 -24.26
N GLU A 470 43.65 50.15 -22.97
CA GLU A 470 44.37 48.99 -22.42
C GLU A 470 43.52 47.73 -22.59
N ARG A 471 44.12 46.64 -23.08
CA ARG A 471 43.47 45.33 -23.26
C ARG A 471 44.41 44.18 -22.93
N ALA A 472 43.84 43.08 -22.44
CA ALA A 472 44.53 41.82 -22.21
C ALA A 472 43.66 40.65 -22.66
N GLU A 473 44.28 39.53 -23.04
CA GLU A 473 43.60 38.31 -23.48
C GLU A 473 44.03 37.11 -22.64
N SER A 474 43.13 36.14 -22.49
CA SER A 474 43.44 34.84 -21.89
C SER A 474 44.19 33.94 -22.86
N ASP A 475 44.83 32.92 -22.31
CA ASP A 475 45.20 31.74 -23.09
C ASP A 475 43.94 31.03 -23.65
N PRO A 476 44.08 30.20 -24.69
CA PRO A 476 43.00 29.36 -25.18
C PRO A 476 42.52 28.37 -24.12
N VAL A 477 41.20 28.24 -24.03
CA VAL A 477 40.51 27.30 -23.14
C VAL A 477 39.61 26.39 -23.96
N THR A 478 39.43 25.15 -23.53
CA THR A 478 38.48 24.24 -24.18
C THR A 478 37.13 24.30 -23.47
N LEU A 479 36.06 24.57 -24.21
CA LEU A 479 34.69 24.44 -23.74
C LEU A 479 34.06 23.19 -24.36
N GLU A 480 33.43 22.36 -23.54
CA GLU A 480 32.86 21.08 -23.94
C GLU A 480 31.34 21.04 -23.71
N PRO A 481 30.58 20.30 -24.54
CA PRO A 481 29.21 19.95 -24.20
C PRO A 481 29.17 19.20 -22.85
N THR A 482 28.12 19.40 -22.05
CA THR A 482 27.97 18.68 -20.78
C THR A 482 27.91 17.18 -21.05
N THR A 483 28.75 16.39 -20.38
CA THR A 483 28.71 14.93 -20.49
C THR A 483 27.60 14.39 -19.59
N GLY A 484 26.40 14.25 -20.15
CA GLY A 484 25.25 13.63 -19.49
C GLY A 484 24.04 13.73 -20.41
N ILE A 485 23.60 12.62 -21.00
CA ILE A 485 22.38 12.63 -21.83
C ILE A 485 21.20 12.30 -20.92
N LEU A 486 20.30 13.26 -20.73
CA LEU A 486 18.95 13.06 -20.20
C LEU A 486 17.99 12.98 -21.39
N ALA A 487 17.07 12.01 -21.40
CA ALA A 487 16.00 11.94 -22.40
C ALA A 487 14.74 12.67 -21.92
N ALA A 488 14.08 13.39 -22.83
CA ALA A 488 12.79 14.02 -22.55
C ALA A 488 11.79 12.91 -22.19
N THR A 489 11.13 13.04 -21.04
CA THR A 489 10.41 11.91 -20.45
C THR A 489 8.97 12.24 -20.09
N ASP A 490 8.07 11.36 -20.53
CA ASP A 490 6.66 11.32 -20.13
C ASP A 490 6.48 10.33 -18.96
N LEU A 491 6.03 10.82 -17.81
CA LEU A 491 5.68 9.99 -16.64
C LEU A 491 4.24 9.44 -16.74
N GLY A 492 3.54 9.74 -17.82
CA GLY A 492 2.18 9.29 -18.11
C GLY A 492 1.13 9.97 -17.23
N GLN A 493 -0.01 9.31 -17.08
CA GLN A 493 -1.13 9.84 -16.30
C GLN A 493 -0.99 9.47 -14.81
N ALA A 494 -1.37 10.40 -13.92
CA ALA A 494 -1.53 10.18 -12.49
C ALA A 494 -2.72 11.00 -11.96
N SER A 495 -3.43 10.49 -10.96
CA SER A 495 -4.57 11.19 -10.36
C SER A 495 -4.09 12.40 -9.56
N VAL A 496 -4.83 13.52 -9.63
CA VAL A 496 -4.53 14.72 -8.83
C VAL A 496 -4.46 14.37 -7.35
N GLY A 497 -3.39 14.78 -6.67
CA GLY A 497 -3.14 14.49 -5.26
C GLY A 497 -2.68 13.05 -4.97
N VAL A 498 -2.45 12.21 -5.99
CA VAL A 498 -1.93 10.86 -5.83
C VAL A 498 -0.52 10.79 -6.39
N ARG A 499 0.42 10.34 -5.55
CA ARG A 499 1.81 10.12 -5.95
C ARG A 499 1.90 8.89 -6.87
N LYS A 500 2.63 9.04 -7.98
CA LYS A 500 3.00 7.96 -8.91
C LYS A 500 4.51 7.96 -9.11
N ASP A 501 5.15 6.84 -8.80
CA ASP A 501 6.58 6.67 -8.99
C ASP A 501 6.86 5.95 -10.31
N THR A 502 7.90 6.36 -11.01
CA THR A 502 8.29 5.80 -12.31
C THR A 502 9.79 5.59 -12.34
N VAL A 503 10.21 4.33 -12.45
CA VAL A 503 11.63 3.96 -12.64
C VAL A 503 12.00 4.18 -14.09
N LEU A 504 12.92 5.12 -14.33
CA LEU A 504 13.47 5.40 -15.65
C LEU A 504 14.83 4.70 -15.78
N ARG A 505 14.87 3.67 -16.61
CA ARG A 505 16.09 2.89 -16.84
C ARG A 505 17.06 3.60 -17.76
N ALA A 506 18.33 3.60 -17.37
CA ALA A 506 19.42 4.30 -18.04
C ALA A 506 19.06 5.76 -18.37
N PHE A 507 18.35 6.40 -17.43
CA PHE A 507 17.81 7.75 -17.56
C PHE A 507 18.93 8.78 -17.68
N ILE A 508 19.99 8.59 -16.90
CA ILE A 508 21.22 9.37 -17.01
C ILE A 508 22.28 8.47 -17.62
N ARG A 509 22.90 8.94 -18.71
CA ARG A 509 24.00 8.23 -19.37
C ARG A 509 25.26 9.05 -19.30
N ASN A 510 26.37 8.42 -18.93
CA ASN A 510 27.69 8.98 -19.07
C ASN A 510 28.27 8.61 -20.46
N PRO A 511 28.28 9.52 -21.45
CA PRO A 511 28.80 9.21 -22.78
C PRO A 511 30.33 9.12 -22.82
N SER A 512 31.04 9.54 -21.77
CA SER A 512 32.50 9.51 -21.73
C SER A 512 33.01 8.08 -21.63
N SER A 513 33.90 7.67 -22.53
CA SER A 513 34.55 6.36 -22.48
C SER A 513 35.78 6.32 -21.55
N ARG A 514 36.14 7.43 -20.91
CA ARG A 514 37.37 7.55 -20.09
C ARG A 514 37.19 8.20 -18.72
N LEU A 515 36.18 9.05 -18.53
CA LEU A 515 36.01 9.83 -17.30
C LEU A 515 34.67 9.51 -16.62
N PRO A 516 34.62 9.40 -15.29
CA PRO A 516 33.36 9.24 -14.57
C PRO A 516 32.56 10.55 -14.58
N LEU A 517 31.23 10.44 -14.56
CA LEU A 517 30.31 11.57 -14.43
C LEU A 517 29.86 11.67 -12.97
N VAL A 518 30.15 12.80 -12.33
CA VAL A 518 29.70 13.09 -10.96
C VAL A 518 28.43 13.92 -11.03
N ILE A 519 27.40 13.47 -10.32
CA ILE A 519 26.13 14.16 -10.13
C ILE A 519 26.10 14.64 -8.70
N GLU A 520 25.96 15.94 -8.47
CA GLU A 520 25.86 16.52 -7.14
C GLU A 520 24.43 16.43 -6.58
N ARG A 521 23.44 16.75 -7.42
CA ARG A 521 22.01 16.68 -7.10
C ARG A 521 21.16 16.74 -8.36
N ILE A 522 19.88 16.41 -8.22
CA ILE A 522 18.84 16.65 -9.22
C ILE A 522 17.80 17.59 -8.60
N GLU A 523 17.41 18.61 -9.34
CA GLU A 523 16.37 19.57 -8.94
C GLU A 523 15.29 19.65 -10.03
N PHE A 524 14.09 20.08 -9.68
CA PHE A 524 13.02 20.36 -10.65
C PHE A 524 12.74 21.85 -10.66
N VAL A 525 12.64 22.43 -11.86
CA VAL A 525 12.36 23.87 -12.04
C VAL A 525 11.26 24.08 -13.08
N GLY A 526 10.55 25.20 -12.99
CA GLY A 526 9.43 25.55 -13.87
C GLY A 526 8.08 25.58 -13.14
N ASP A 527 7.03 25.93 -13.89
CA ASP A 527 5.71 26.29 -13.35
C ASP A 527 5.03 25.16 -12.56
N HIS A 528 5.33 23.89 -12.91
CA HIS A 528 4.80 22.72 -12.23
C HIS A 528 5.88 21.91 -11.51
N ALA A 529 7.03 22.51 -11.16
CA ALA A 529 8.15 21.79 -10.53
C ALA A 529 7.77 21.04 -9.26
N ALA A 530 6.87 21.61 -8.44
CA ALA A 530 6.39 20.99 -7.20
C ALA A 530 5.58 19.69 -7.43
N ASP A 531 5.11 19.45 -8.66
CA ASP A 531 4.40 18.21 -9.02
C ASP A 531 5.38 17.06 -9.31
N PHE A 532 6.69 17.30 -9.32
CA PHE A 532 7.72 16.32 -9.64
C PHE A 532 8.77 16.23 -8.54
N GLY A 533 9.36 15.06 -8.37
CA GLY A 533 10.40 14.83 -7.37
C GLY A 533 11.20 13.57 -7.66
N ILE A 534 12.11 13.23 -6.75
CA ILE A 534 12.89 11.99 -6.80
C ILE A 534 12.28 11.03 -5.78
N ALA A 535 11.82 9.87 -6.24
CA ALA A 535 11.28 8.83 -5.38
C ALA A 535 12.40 7.99 -4.74
N SER A 536 13.48 7.74 -5.48
CA SER A 536 14.69 7.09 -4.97
C SER A 536 15.94 7.49 -5.78
N GLY A 537 17.07 7.67 -5.07
CA GLY A 537 18.36 8.03 -5.63
C GLY A 537 19.32 8.57 -4.56
N VAL A 538 20.58 8.09 -4.57
CA VAL A 538 21.62 8.58 -3.65
C VAL A 538 22.44 9.63 -4.39
N PHE A 539 22.36 10.89 -3.96
CA PHE A 539 23.21 11.98 -4.47
C PHE A 539 24.14 12.48 -3.36
N PRO A 540 25.42 12.79 -3.67
CA PRO A 540 26.02 12.76 -4.99
C PRO A 540 26.25 11.34 -5.55
N ALA A 541 26.05 11.15 -6.85
CA ALA A 541 26.22 9.88 -7.56
C ALA A 541 27.41 9.93 -8.53
N ILE A 542 28.16 8.83 -8.67
CA ILE A 542 29.26 8.72 -9.63
C ILE A 542 28.92 7.63 -10.66
N ILE A 543 28.79 8.03 -11.92
CA ILE A 543 28.53 7.11 -13.04
C ILE A 543 29.87 6.80 -13.73
N PRO A 544 30.30 5.53 -13.80
CA PRO A 544 31.56 5.17 -14.46
C PRO A 544 31.55 5.54 -15.95
N PRO A 545 32.73 5.56 -16.61
CA PRO A 545 32.81 5.77 -18.05
C PRO A 545 31.92 4.79 -18.83
N ALA A 546 31.16 5.28 -19.81
CA ALA A 546 30.13 4.56 -20.57
C ALA A 546 28.99 3.94 -19.72
N GLY A 547 28.92 4.29 -18.43
CA GLY A 547 27.91 3.81 -17.51
C GLY A 547 26.58 4.53 -17.63
N THR A 548 25.56 3.96 -16.98
CA THR A 548 24.22 4.52 -16.89
C THR A 548 23.71 4.48 -15.45
N LEU A 549 22.78 5.38 -15.11
CA LEU A 549 22.09 5.39 -13.83
C LEU A 549 20.58 5.34 -14.05
N ASP A 550 19.95 4.39 -13.40
CA ASP A 550 18.50 4.31 -13.27
C ASP A 550 18.07 5.32 -12.20
N VAL A 551 17.01 6.08 -12.49
CA VAL A 551 16.47 7.07 -11.55
C VAL A 551 14.98 6.84 -11.42
N GLU A 552 14.48 6.85 -10.18
CA GLU A 552 13.06 6.80 -9.92
C GLU A 552 12.54 8.22 -9.68
N LEU A 553 11.69 8.70 -10.61
CA LEU A 553 11.04 10.00 -10.47
C LEU A 553 9.64 9.80 -9.90
N LEU A 554 9.25 10.67 -8.99
CA LEU A 554 7.86 10.78 -8.54
C LEU A 554 7.13 11.87 -9.32
N PHE A 555 5.87 11.61 -9.60
CA PHE A 555 4.91 12.56 -10.15
C PHE A 555 3.68 12.62 -9.23
N HIS A 556 3.43 13.79 -8.66
CA HIS A 556 2.30 14.09 -7.78
C HIS A 556 1.57 15.34 -8.31
N PRO A 557 0.66 15.19 -9.29
CA PRO A 557 0.01 16.35 -9.91
C PRO A 557 -0.88 17.10 -8.92
N SER A 558 -0.66 18.41 -8.75
CA SER A 558 -1.49 19.26 -7.88
C SER A 558 -2.83 19.68 -8.50
N SER A 559 -3.05 19.44 -9.79
CA SER A 559 -4.26 19.79 -10.55
C SER A 559 -4.32 19.03 -11.87
N ALA A 560 -5.52 19.01 -12.47
CA ALA A 560 -5.78 18.27 -13.70
C ALA A 560 -5.23 19.00 -14.94
N GLY A 561 -4.80 18.24 -15.94
CA GLY A 561 -4.18 18.72 -17.17
C GLY A 561 -2.70 18.36 -17.27
N ARG A 562 -2.06 18.85 -18.35
CA ARG A 562 -0.64 18.58 -18.60
C ARG A 562 0.22 19.35 -17.60
N ARG A 563 1.08 18.64 -16.88
CA ARG A 563 2.06 19.19 -15.96
C ARG A 563 3.44 18.99 -16.55
N ASN A 564 4.26 20.03 -16.53
CA ASN A 564 5.58 20.03 -17.14
C ASN A 564 6.57 20.77 -16.23
N ALA A 565 7.77 20.21 -16.14
CA ALA A 565 8.89 20.79 -15.44
C ALA A 565 10.19 20.49 -16.20
N GLU A 566 11.27 21.17 -15.85
CA GLU A 566 12.61 20.83 -16.27
C GLU A 566 13.33 20.10 -15.13
N VAL A 567 13.92 18.95 -15.44
CA VAL A 567 14.86 18.26 -14.55
C VAL A 567 16.23 18.88 -14.73
N LEU A 568 16.79 19.40 -13.65
CA LEU A 568 18.10 20.03 -13.57
C LEU A 568 19.08 19.08 -12.87
N LEU A 569 19.91 18.40 -13.66
CA LEU A 569 21.00 17.57 -13.15
C LEU A 569 22.20 18.46 -12.88
N THR A 570 22.55 18.68 -11.61
CA THR A 570 23.73 19.45 -11.22
C THR A 570 24.95 18.54 -11.16
N THR A 571 26.04 18.97 -11.77
CA THR A 571 27.35 18.32 -11.78
C THR A 571 28.39 19.35 -11.37
N PRO A 572 29.60 18.95 -10.96
CA PRO A 572 30.70 19.89 -10.72
C PRO A 572 31.04 20.75 -11.96
N GLY A 573 30.67 20.28 -13.16
CA GLY A 573 30.85 20.96 -14.44
C GLY A 573 29.63 21.75 -14.93
N GLY A 574 28.63 22.05 -14.10
CA GLY A 574 27.43 22.77 -14.51
C GLY A 574 26.18 21.89 -14.46
N TYR A 575 25.19 22.15 -15.31
CA TYR A 575 23.96 21.37 -15.29
C TYR A 575 23.50 20.88 -16.65
N VAL A 576 22.82 19.73 -16.65
CA VAL A 576 22.00 19.27 -17.78
C VAL A 576 20.55 19.59 -17.45
N ARG A 577 19.83 20.16 -18.42
CA ARG A 577 18.38 20.36 -18.33
C ARG A 577 17.66 19.43 -19.29
N GLN A 578 16.54 18.89 -18.86
CA GLN A 578 15.66 18.15 -19.76
C GLN A 578 14.20 18.25 -19.34
N LEU A 579 13.30 18.27 -20.33
CA LEU A 579 11.86 18.31 -20.09
C LEU A 579 11.37 17.00 -19.48
N VAL A 580 10.61 17.12 -18.40
CA VAL A 580 9.75 16.06 -17.87
C VAL A 580 8.31 16.54 -17.91
N TRP A 581 7.39 15.65 -18.28
CA TRP A 581 5.97 15.95 -18.20
C TRP A 581 5.17 14.75 -17.75
N GLY A 582 3.98 15.03 -17.22
CA GLY A 582 2.96 14.06 -16.90
C GLY A 582 1.58 14.68 -17.11
N HIS A 583 0.53 13.89 -16.96
CA HIS A 583 -0.83 14.40 -17.05
C HIS A 583 -1.58 14.11 -15.76
N GLY A 584 -1.93 15.18 -15.04
CA GLY A 584 -2.85 15.11 -13.92
C GLY A 584 -4.24 14.78 -14.45
N VAL A 585 -4.76 13.61 -14.12
CA VAL A 585 -6.18 13.31 -14.35
C VAL A 585 -6.92 13.65 -13.06
N GLY A 586 -8.04 14.38 -13.15
CA GLY A 586 -8.81 14.79 -11.96
C GLY A 586 -8.99 13.62 -11.00
N THR A 587 -8.84 13.89 -9.70
CA THR A 587 -8.83 12.95 -8.57
C THR A 587 -9.52 11.62 -8.88
N ALA A 588 -8.86 10.50 -8.54
CA ALA A 588 -9.53 9.21 -8.52
C ALA A 588 -10.90 9.42 -7.86
N PRO A 589 -12.01 9.05 -8.55
CA PRO A 589 -13.33 9.30 -8.00
C PRO A 589 -13.37 8.79 -6.58
N ARG A 590 -14.01 9.50 -5.64
CA ARG A 590 -14.36 8.85 -4.37
C ARG A 590 -15.17 7.61 -4.77
N HIS A 591 -14.58 6.44 -4.54
CA HIS A 591 -15.14 5.16 -4.92
C HIS A 591 -15.86 4.61 -3.70
N MET A 592 -17.18 4.67 -3.74
CA MET A 592 -18.03 4.14 -2.69
C MET A 592 -18.76 2.93 -3.25
N LEU A 593 -18.68 1.80 -2.55
CA LEU A 593 -19.49 0.62 -2.85
C LEU A 593 -20.69 0.64 -1.92
N VAL A 594 -21.90 0.66 -2.49
CA VAL A 594 -23.14 0.41 -1.75
C VAL A 594 -23.68 -0.94 -2.19
N ASP A 595 -23.72 -1.87 -1.24
CA ASP A 595 -24.24 -3.22 -1.45
C ASP A 595 -25.59 -3.39 -0.76
N PHE A 596 -26.62 -3.60 -1.55
CA PHE A 596 -27.98 -3.83 -1.08
C PHE A 596 -28.24 -5.29 -0.69
N GLY A 597 -27.29 -6.19 -0.93
CA GLY A 597 -27.42 -7.62 -0.69
C GLY A 597 -28.50 -8.25 -1.56
N VAL A 598 -29.20 -9.24 -1.03
CA VAL A 598 -30.32 -9.91 -1.70
C VAL A 598 -31.65 -9.22 -1.36
N VAL A 599 -32.43 -8.87 -2.37
CA VAL A 599 -33.76 -8.26 -2.20
C VAL A 599 -34.77 -9.02 -3.07
N PRO A 600 -35.92 -9.46 -2.53
CA PRO A 600 -36.93 -10.15 -3.33
C PRO A 600 -37.53 -9.25 -4.43
N VAL A 601 -37.81 -9.82 -5.61
CA VAL A 601 -38.50 -9.11 -6.69
C VAL A 601 -39.87 -8.61 -6.21
N GLY A 602 -40.09 -7.30 -6.29
CA GLY A 602 -41.29 -6.63 -5.77
C GLY A 602 -41.10 -5.86 -4.44
N ASP A 603 -40.00 -6.13 -3.71
CA ASP A 603 -39.60 -5.37 -2.53
C ASP A 603 -38.58 -4.28 -2.90
N SER A 604 -38.25 -3.40 -1.93
CA SER A 604 -37.20 -2.40 -2.09
C SER A 604 -36.37 -2.24 -0.82
N ARG A 605 -35.09 -1.93 -0.98
CA ARG A 605 -34.17 -1.59 0.11
C ARG A 605 -33.53 -0.21 -0.13
N THR A 606 -33.46 0.62 0.90
CA THR A 606 -32.87 1.95 0.81
C THR A 606 -31.64 2.03 1.71
N GLU A 607 -30.56 2.61 1.19
CA GLU A 607 -29.31 2.86 1.92
C GLU A 607 -29.00 4.36 1.89
N HIS A 608 -28.44 4.85 3.00
CA HIS A 608 -28.13 6.27 3.20
C HIS A 608 -26.63 6.51 3.08
N ILE A 609 -26.25 7.53 2.32
CA ILE A 609 -24.86 7.91 2.09
C ILE A 609 -24.63 9.37 2.49
N ALA A 610 -23.52 9.61 3.20
CA ALA A 610 -23.08 10.95 3.53
C ALA A 610 -22.34 11.56 2.34
N LEU A 611 -22.70 12.80 1.97
CA LEU A 611 -22.02 13.58 0.93
C LEU A 611 -21.65 14.95 1.49
N ASP A 612 -20.36 15.25 1.52
CA ASP A 612 -19.83 16.51 2.08
C ASP A 612 -19.96 17.71 1.11
N ASP A 613 -20.18 17.43 -0.19
CA ASP A 613 -20.17 18.39 -1.29
C ASP A 613 -21.52 18.49 -2.03
N THR A 614 -21.84 19.66 -2.58
CA THR A 614 -23.00 19.85 -3.47
C THR A 614 -22.70 19.33 -4.89
N PHE A 615 -23.15 18.11 -5.20
CA PHE A 615 -23.10 17.53 -6.56
C PHE A 615 -24.28 18.00 -7.44
N SER A 616 -24.04 18.12 -8.75
CA SER A 616 -25.09 18.42 -9.74
C SER A 616 -26.19 17.35 -9.72
N PRO A 617 -27.48 17.70 -9.98
CA PRO A 617 -28.57 16.72 -10.02
C PRO A 617 -28.45 15.71 -11.18
N ALA A 618 -27.58 15.95 -12.16
CA ALA A 618 -27.40 15.05 -13.29
C ALA A 618 -26.47 13.87 -12.93
N ILE A 619 -27.03 12.66 -12.90
CA ILE A 619 -26.31 11.41 -12.63
C ILE A 619 -26.00 10.71 -13.95
N ALA A 620 -24.73 10.43 -14.22
CA ALA A 620 -24.33 9.61 -15.35
C ALA A 620 -24.22 8.15 -14.92
N TRP A 621 -24.98 7.28 -15.57
CA TRP A 621 -25.04 5.85 -15.26
C TRP A 621 -24.22 5.02 -16.25
N SER A 622 -23.59 3.96 -15.74
CA SER A 622 -23.10 2.84 -16.55
C SER A 622 -23.46 1.51 -15.89
N GLY A 623 -23.54 0.43 -16.67
CA GLY A 623 -24.05 -0.87 -16.20
C GLY A 623 -25.58 -0.96 -16.12
N ASP A 624 -26.09 -1.96 -15.41
CA ASP A 624 -27.53 -2.21 -15.24
C ASP A 624 -28.09 -1.37 -14.09
N SER A 625 -28.40 -0.11 -14.40
CA SER A 625 -28.94 0.88 -13.45
C SER A 625 -30.45 0.79 -13.24
N SER A 626 -31.15 -0.09 -13.96
CA SER A 626 -32.61 -0.12 -14.06
C SER A 626 -33.34 -0.29 -12.71
N ALA A 627 -32.68 -0.92 -11.75
CA ALA A 627 -33.23 -1.19 -10.42
C ALA A 627 -32.80 -0.18 -9.34
N PHE A 628 -32.00 0.84 -9.67
CA PHE A 628 -31.49 1.81 -8.69
C PHE A 628 -32.11 3.19 -8.90
N THR A 629 -32.46 3.88 -7.81
CA THR A 629 -33.01 5.24 -7.87
C THR A 629 -32.48 6.09 -6.72
N PHE A 630 -32.02 7.31 -7.02
CA PHE A 630 -31.67 8.30 -5.99
C PHE A 630 -32.92 9.02 -5.54
N GLU A 631 -33.17 9.04 -4.23
CA GLU A 631 -34.30 9.74 -3.65
C GLU A 631 -33.99 11.24 -3.48
N PRO A 632 -35.02 12.11 -3.48
CA PRO A 632 -34.84 13.53 -3.20
C PRO A 632 -34.16 13.75 -1.85
N ALA A 633 -33.19 14.66 -1.81
CA ALA A 633 -32.44 15.00 -0.61
C ALA A 633 -33.35 15.49 0.53
N SER A 634 -33.23 14.90 1.72
CA SER A 634 -33.84 15.44 2.93
C SER A 634 -33.00 16.59 3.53
N THR A 635 -31.68 16.58 3.35
CA THR A 635 -30.72 17.62 3.79
C THR A 635 -29.52 17.77 2.84
N ALA A 636 -28.67 18.78 3.06
CA ALA A 636 -27.49 19.06 2.21
C ALA A 636 -26.39 17.99 2.29
N SER A 637 -26.32 17.23 3.39
CA SER A 637 -25.21 16.32 3.71
C SER A 637 -25.53 14.83 3.54
N GLU A 638 -26.75 14.47 3.13
CA GLU A 638 -27.19 13.08 3.06
C GLU A 638 -28.01 12.81 1.78
N ARG A 639 -27.79 11.64 1.16
CA ARG A 639 -28.57 11.13 0.02
C ARG A 639 -28.99 9.68 0.29
N ALA A 640 -30.24 9.36 -0.05
CA ALA A 640 -30.75 8.00 0.00
C ALA A 640 -30.77 7.38 -1.41
N ILE A 641 -30.34 6.13 -1.51
CA ILE A 641 -30.37 5.34 -2.75
C ILE A 641 -31.29 4.14 -2.49
N ARG A 642 -32.31 3.97 -3.33
CA ARG A 642 -33.24 2.84 -3.31
C ARG A 642 -32.85 1.81 -4.37
N PHE A 643 -32.85 0.54 -3.99
CA PHE A 643 -32.75 -0.62 -4.88
C PHE A 643 -34.08 -1.38 -4.90
N SER A 644 -34.65 -1.57 -6.10
CA SER A 644 -35.95 -2.26 -6.34
C SER A 644 -35.82 -3.21 -7.54
N PRO A 645 -35.44 -4.49 -7.34
CA PRO A 645 -35.21 -5.42 -8.43
C PRO A 645 -36.49 -5.84 -9.16
N ASP A 646 -36.46 -5.82 -10.48
CA ASP A 646 -37.57 -6.24 -11.36
C ASP A 646 -37.50 -7.72 -11.81
N SER A 647 -36.37 -8.38 -11.60
CA SER A 647 -36.12 -9.76 -12.02
C SER A 647 -35.10 -10.47 -11.13
N THR A 648 -35.05 -11.80 -11.19
CA THR A 648 -34.16 -12.63 -10.37
C THR A 648 -32.75 -12.69 -10.98
N ARG A 649 -32.01 -11.58 -10.91
CA ARG A 649 -30.63 -11.48 -11.40
C ARG A 649 -29.81 -10.54 -10.51
N THR A 650 -28.49 -10.53 -10.73
CA THR A 650 -27.61 -9.55 -10.09
C THR A 650 -27.59 -8.27 -10.90
N TYR A 651 -27.80 -7.14 -10.22
CA TYR A 651 -27.72 -5.80 -10.76
C TYR A 651 -26.39 -5.19 -10.34
N TYR A 652 -25.69 -4.64 -11.32
CA TYR A 652 -24.45 -3.93 -11.11
C TYR A 652 -24.48 -2.64 -11.92
N ALA A 653 -24.39 -1.51 -11.22
CA ALA A 653 -24.37 -0.21 -11.84
C ALA A 653 -23.30 0.67 -11.23
N VAL A 654 -22.86 1.65 -12.00
CA VAL A 654 -21.95 2.68 -11.55
C VAL A 654 -22.61 4.03 -11.79
N ALA A 655 -22.86 4.77 -10.72
CA ALA A 655 -23.40 6.12 -10.76
C ALA A 655 -22.25 7.12 -10.61
N LYS A 656 -22.05 7.98 -11.60
CA LYS A 656 -21.07 9.07 -11.58
C LYS A 656 -21.77 10.39 -11.29
N LEU A 657 -21.41 11.00 -10.17
CA LEU A 657 -21.87 12.32 -9.72
C LEU A 657 -20.79 13.35 -10.03
N SER A 658 -21.16 14.46 -10.66
CA SER A 658 -20.23 15.54 -11.01
C SER A 658 -20.53 16.78 -10.16
N GLY A 659 -19.56 17.19 -9.34
CA GLY A 659 -19.60 18.42 -8.54
C GLY A 659 -18.78 19.55 -9.19
N SER A 660 -18.79 20.74 -8.57
CA SER A 660 -18.04 21.90 -9.05
C SER A 660 -16.51 21.77 -8.89
N GLN A 661 -16.05 20.94 -7.94
CA GLN A 661 -14.62 20.71 -7.67
C GLN A 661 -14.18 19.23 -7.71
N HIS A 662 -15.10 18.27 -7.56
CA HIS A 662 -14.79 16.83 -7.54
C HIS A 662 -15.84 16.00 -8.28
N SER A 663 -15.47 14.79 -8.71
CA SER A 663 -16.43 13.77 -9.19
C SER A 663 -16.39 12.54 -8.31
N MET A 664 -17.56 11.97 -8.00
CA MET A 664 -17.71 10.76 -7.21
C MET A 664 -18.24 9.62 -8.08
N THR A 665 -17.74 8.41 -7.86
CA THR A 665 -18.22 7.20 -8.53
C THR A 665 -18.75 6.23 -7.49
N ILE A 666 -20.04 5.94 -7.53
CA ILE A 666 -20.69 5.01 -6.61
C ILE A 666 -20.93 3.72 -7.37
N GLN A 667 -20.28 2.64 -6.93
CA GLN A 667 -20.58 1.29 -7.38
C GLN A 667 -21.76 0.76 -6.58
N LEU A 668 -22.78 0.30 -7.29
CA LEU A 668 -24.02 -0.18 -6.72
C LEU A 668 -24.17 -1.66 -7.11
N ARG A 669 -24.34 -2.52 -6.11
CA ARG A 669 -24.61 -3.94 -6.33
C ARG A 669 -25.82 -4.38 -5.52
N GLY A 670 -26.62 -5.25 -6.10
CA GLY A 670 -27.76 -5.88 -5.43
C GLY A 670 -28.24 -7.08 -6.23
N GLN A 671 -28.80 -8.08 -5.57
CA GLN A 671 -29.31 -9.28 -6.22
C GLN A 671 -30.82 -9.37 -6.03
N GLY A 672 -31.55 -9.35 -7.15
CA GLY A 672 -32.94 -9.77 -7.17
C GLY A 672 -33.03 -11.26 -6.93
N ILE A 673 -33.75 -11.66 -5.88
CA ILE A 673 -34.11 -13.07 -5.65
C ILE A 673 -35.59 -13.27 -5.88
N ALA A 674 -36.02 -14.51 -6.09
CA ALA A 674 -37.44 -14.80 -6.22
C ALA A 674 -38.21 -14.21 -5.01
N PRO A 675 -39.43 -13.68 -5.22
CA PRO A 675 -40.26 -13.17 -4.12
C PRO A 675 -40.26 -14.20 -3.00
N ASN A 676 -39.90 -13.79 -1.78
CA ASN A 676 -39.86 -14.69 -0.64
C ASN A 676 -41.30 -14.97 -0.20
N ARG A 677 -42.04 -15.72 -1.02
CA ARG A 677 -43.31 -16.29 -0.59
C ARG A 677 -42.98 -17.43 0.36
N PRO A 678 -43.59 -17.49 1.56
CA PRO A 678 -43.40 -18.62 2.45
C PRO A 678 -43.69 -19.90 1.68
N ALA A 679 -42.79 -20.90 1.78
CA ALA A 679 -43.03 -22.21 1.19
C ALA A 679 -44.41 -22.68 1.64
N TYR A 680 -45.33 -22.86 0.68
CA TYR A 680 -46.67 -23.32 1.02
C TYR A 680 -46.53 -24.71 1.66
N PRO A 681 -47.14 -24.97 2.83
CA PRO A 681 -47.17 -26.33 3.34
C PRO A 681 -47.96 -27.18 2.33
N ASP A 682 -47.37 -28.28 1.85
CA ASP A 682 -47.99 -29.19 0.88
C ASP A 682 -49.41 -29.55 1.34
N PRO A 683 -50.47 -29.07 0.63
CA PRO A 683 -51.84 -29.23 1.09
C PRO A 683 -52.29 -30.69 1.06
N THR A 684 -51.56 -31.56 0.35
CA THR A 684 -51.86 -32.99 0.24
C THR A 684 -50.87 -33.87 1.00
N ALA A 685 -50.23 -33.32 2.03
CA ALA A 685 -49.31 -34.04 2.91
C ALA A 685 -49.90 -35.30 3.58
N PHE A 686 -51.23 -35.48 3.62
CA PHE A 686 -51.87 -36.71 4.09
C PHE A 686 -51.61 -37.95 3.22
N ARG A 687 -50.98 -37.78 2.05
CA ARG A 687 -50.54 -38.85 1.15
C ARG A 687 -49.13 -38.60 0.61
N THR A 688 -48.41 -39.68 0.30
CA THR A 688 -47.20 -39.62 -0.53
C THR A 688 -47.64 -39.49 -1.99
N VAL A 689 -48.04 -40.57 -2.68
CA VAL A 689 -48.74 -40.51 -3.97
C VAL A 689 -50.06 -41.26 -3.88
N LEU A 690 -49.99 -42.56 -3.55
CA LEU A 690 -51.12 -43.43 -3.22
C LEU A 690 -51.09 -43.82 -1.74
N GLN A 691 -49.90 -43.99 -1.16
CA GLN A 691 -49.79 -44.38 0.24
C GLN A 691 -50.28 -43.23 1.15
N PRO A 692 -51.21 -43.48 2.08
CA PRO A 692 -51.54 -42.51 3.12
C PRO A 692 -50.33 -42.29 4.03
N THR A 693 -50.17 -41.07 4.54
CA THR A 693 -49.15 -40.77 5.57
C THR A 693 -49.80 -40.73 6.96
N ALA A 694 -49.02 -40.47 7.99
CA ALA A 694 -49.50 -40.16 9.33
C ALA A 694 -49.63 -38.65 9.60
N GLU A 695 -49.56 -37.79 8.57
CA GLU A 695 -49.72 -36.35 8.78
C GLU A 695 -51.19 -35.99 9.09
N PRO A 696 -51.48 -35.22 10.15
CA PRO A 696 -52.83 -34.78 10.46
C PRO A 696 -53.32 -33.73 9.45
N LEU A 697 -54.63 -33.75 9.19
CA LEU A 697 -55.30 -32.71 8.42
C LEU A 697 -55.86 -31.65 9.38
N ALA A 698 -56.03 -30.41 8.92
CA ALA A 698 -56.72 -29.42 9.74
C ALA A 698 -58.22 -29.74 9.82
N ALA A 699 -58.82 -29.60 11.00
CA ALA A 699 -60.27 -29.75 11.16
C ALA A 699 -61.03 -28.83 10.19
N GLY A 700 -62.09 -29.35 9.58
CA GLY A 700 -62.87 -28.67 8.55
C GLY A 700 -62.31 -28.80 7.13
N SER A 701 -61.10 -29.36 6.94
CA SER A 701 -60.54 -29.50 5.59
C SER A 701 -61.33 -30.52 4.77
N ALA A 702 -61.68 -30.14 3.55
CA ALA A 702 -62.26 -31.03 2.54
C ALA A 702 -61.37 -31.05 1.30
N GLY A 703 -61.41 -32.09 0.49
CA GLY A 703 -60.65 -32.12 -0.74
C GLY A 703 -61.18 -33.13 -1.73
N ILE A 704 -60.86 -32.92 -3.01
CA ILE A 704 -61.20 -33.81 -4.09
C ILE A 704 -60.07 -33.83 -5.11
N GLY A 705 -59.82 -34.98 -5.70
CA GLY A 705 -58.84 -35.10 -6.77
C GLY A 705 -58.88 -36.46 -7.42
N THR A 706 -57.90 -36.67 -8.30
CA THR A 706 -57.66 -37.96 -8.90
C THR A 706 -56.73 -38.81 -8.03
N TYR A 707 -56.90 -40.12 -8.13
CA TYR A 707 -56.17 -41.13 -7.38
C TYR A 707 -55.91 -42.32 -8.30
N ASP A 708 -54.66 -42.74 -8.43
CA ASP A 708 -54.21 -43.83 -9.33
C ASP A 708 -54.53 -43.61 -10.83
N GLY A 709 -54.45 -42.34 -11.29
CA GLY A 709 -54.59 -41.95 -12.69
C GLY A 709 -56.01 -41.98 -13.29
N VAL A 710 -56.89 -42.89 -12.83
CA VAL A 710 -58.28 -43.05 -13.32
C VAL A 710 -59.34 -43.05 -12.22
N GLY A 711 -58.94 -43.01 -10.95
CA GLY A 711 -59.84 -42.91 -9.81
C GLY A 711 -60.08 -41.47 -9.36
N LEU A 712 -61.21 -41.25 -8.69
CA LEU A 712 -61.53 -40.04 -7.93
C LEU A 712 -61.45 -40.35 -6.44
N LEU A 713 -60.90 -39.42 -5.66
CA LEU A 713 -60.82 -39.50 -4.22
C LEU A 713 -61.28 -38.18 -3.60
N GLY A 714 -62.26 -38.28 -2.71
CA GLY A 714 -62.67 -37.22 -1.79
C GLY A 714 -62.13 -37.47 -0.39
N VAL A 715 -61.81 -36.40 0.32
CA VAL A 715 -61.42 -36.43 1.74
C VAL A 715 -62.19 -35.37 2.52
N TYR A 716 -62.57 -35.70 3.75
CA TYR A 716 -63.10 -34.75 4.73
C TYR A 716 -62.52 -35.03 6.12
N ALA A 717 -62.01 -33.99 6.78
CA ALA A 717 -61.42 -34.06 8.10
C ALA A 717 -62.32 -33.33 9.12
N PRO A 718 -63.26 -34.02 9.80
CA PRO A 718 -64.11 -33.37 10.80
C PRO A 718 -63.34 -32.90 12.03
N THR A 719 -62.18 -33.49 12.32
CA THR A 719 -61.28 -33.11 13.43
C THR A 719 -59.83 -33.10 12.95
N HIS A 720 -58.90 -32.67 13.81
CA HIS A 720 -57.47 -32.69 13.49
C HIS A 720 -56.86 -34.09 13.43
N THR A 721 -57.55 -35.10 13.99
CA THR A 721 -57.06 -36.47 14.07
C THR A 721 -57.77 -37.40 13.09
N LEU A 722 -59.07 -37.23 12.89
CA LEU A 722 -59.88 -38.08 12.02
C LEU A 722 -60.00 -37.50 10.61
N ALA A 723 -59.66 -38.31 9.60
CA ALA A 723 -59.94 -38.05 8.20
C ALA A 723 -60.75 -39.22 7.60
N ILE A 724 -61.80 -38.88 6.85
CA ILE A 724 -62.66 -39.80 6.14
C ILE A 724 -62.37 -39.67 4.64
N PHE A 725 -62.25 -40.81 3.97
CA PHE A 725 -61.94 -40.92 2.55
C PHE A 725 -63.06 -41.65 1.86
N ALA A 726 -63.49 -41.15 0.71
CA ALA A 726 -64.44 -41.85 -0.15
C ALA A 726 -64.03 -41.63 -1.59
N GLY A 727 -64.00 -42.69 -2.38
CA GLY A 727 -63.49 -42.61 -3.73
C GLY A 727 -63.77 -43.87 -4.52
N GLY A 728 -63.33 -43.86 -5.77
CA GLY A 728 -63.58 -44.95 -6.68
C GLY A 728 -63.09 -44.68 -8.09
N MET A 729 -63.05 -45.73 -8.89
CA MET A 729 -62.79 -45.66 -10.31
C MET A 729 -64.11 -45.44 -11.05
N ILE A 730 -64.18 -44.38 -11.86
CA ILE A 730 -65.29 -44.17 -12.79
C ILE A 730 -65.36 -45.40 -13.72
N PRO A 731 -66.54 -45.87 -14.15
CA PRO A 731 -66.62 -47.02 -15.04
C PRO A 731 -65.79 -46.85 -16.32
N VAL A 732 -64.71 -47.63 -16.46
CA VAL A 732 -63.85 -47.63 -17.66
C VAL A 732 -64.00 -48.95 -18.39
N THR A 733 -64.14 -48.90 -19.71
CA THR A 733 -64.12 -50.08 -20.58
C THR A 733 -62.77 -50.18 -21.28
N LEU A 734 -61.98 -51.19 -20.93
CA LEU A 734 -60.68 -51.48 -21.53
C LEU A 734 -60.70 -52.90 -22.08
N SER A 735 -60.39 -53.06 -23.37
CA SER A 735 -60.32 -54.38 -24.04
C SER A 735 -61.55 -55.27 -23.82
N GLY A 736 -62.76 -54.69 -23.88
CA GLY A 736 -64.03 -55.41 -23.70
C GLY A 736 -64.40 -55.73 -22.24
N THR A 737 -63.57 -55.33 -21.27
CA THR A 737 -63.85 -55.45 -19.84
C THR A 737 -64.31 -54.12 -19.28
N ARG A 738 -65.49 -54.07 -18.65
CA ARG A 738 -65.98 -52.87 -17.95
C ARG A 738 -65.72 -53.01 -16.46
N SER A 739 -64.83 -52.16 -15.92
CA SER A 739 -64.42 -52.19 -14.52
C SER A 739 -64.94 -50.97 -13.77
N THR A 740 -65.41 -51.17 -12.54
CA THR A 740 -65.78 -50.11 -11.60
C THR A 740 -65.23 -50.44 -10.22
N ALA A 741 -64.89 -49.43 -9.43
CA ALA A 741 -64.49 -49.62 -8.04
C ALA A 741 -64.97 -48.45 -7.19
N PHE A 742 -65.37 -48.71 -5.96
CA PHE A 742 -65.67 -47.66 -4.98
C PHE A 742 -65.25 -48.13 -3.59
N GLY A 743 -64.96 -47.19 -2.70
CA GLY A 743 -64.59 -47.50 -1.34
C GLY A 743 -64.72 -46.30 -0.42
N ILE A 744 -64.84 -46.62 0.85
CA ILE A 744 -64.85 -45.66 1.95
C ILE A 744 -63.86 -46.13 3.02
N GLY A 745 -63.15 -45.18 3.61
CA GLY A 745 -62.19 -45.47 4.67
C GLY A 745 -62.07 -44.32 5.64
N ALA A 746 -61.42 -44.61 6.76
CA ALA A 746 -61.11 -43.62 7.78
C ALA A 746 -59.68 -43.84 8.29
N ARG A 747 -59.05 -42.74 8.68
CA ARG A 747 -57.70 -42.72 9.27
C ARG A 747 -57.70 -41.78 10.47
N GLY A 748 -57.25 -42.28 11.62
CA GLY A 748 -56.87 -41.49 12.78
C GLY A 748 -55.37 -41.24 12.78
N ALA A 749 -54.93 -39.99 12.79
CA ALA A 749 -53.53 -39.58 12.77
C ALA A 749 -53.16 -38.81 14.04
N PHE A 750 -51.98 -39.12 14.59
CA PHE A 750 -51.46 -38.60 15.85
C PHE A 750 -50.01 -38.18 15.69
N ARG A 751 -49.69 -36.93 16.02
CA ARG A 751 -48.32 -36.43 16.06
C ARG A 751 -47.71 -36.73 17.43
N LEU A 752 -46.58 -37.43 17.45
CA LEU A 752 -45.88 -37.83 18.67
C LEU A 752 -44.91 -36.74 19.13
N ASP A 753 -44.15 -36.16 18.19
CA ASP A 753 -43.21 -35.06 18.42
C ASP A 753 -43.06 -34.19 17.15
N THR A 754 -41.96 -33.42 17.05
CA THR A 754 -41.70 -32.55 15.89
C THR A 754 -41.33 -33.29 14.61
N GLN A 755 -40.97 -34.57 14.69
CA GLN A 755 -40.49 -35.39 13.56
C GLN A 755 -41.35 -36.64 13.31
N TRP A 756 -41.98 -37.21 14.35
CA TRP A 756 -42.70 -38.48 14.28
C TRP A 756 -44.21 -38.30 14.37
N SER A 757 -44.93 -39.00 13.48
CA SER A 757 -46.38 -39.16 13.54
C SER A 757 -46.78 -40.61 13.27
N VAL A 758 -47.88 -41.06 13.85
CA VAL A 758 -48.45 -42.41 13.65
C VAL A 758 -49.92 -42.32 13.28
N ALA A 759 -50.38 -43.25 12.46
CA ALA A 759 -51.78 -43.33 12.07
C ALA A 759 -52.27 -44.77 12.04
N ILE A 760 -53.54 -44.95 12.40
CA ILE A 760 -54.27 -46.21 12.24
C ILE A 760 -55.54 -45.94 11.45
N GLY A 761 -55.94 -46.89 10.63
CA GLY A 761 -57.12 -46.71 9.79
C GLY A 761 -57.58 -47.99 9.15
N GLY A 762 -58.59 -47.86 8.31
CA GLY A 762 -59.06 -48.95 7.49
C GLY A 762 -59.95 -48.45 6.37
N ALA A 763 -60.02 -49.24 5.31
CA ALA A 763 -60.92 -48.99 4.19
C ALA A 763 -61.74 -50.24 3.85
N ILE A 764 -62.98 -50.03 3.44
CA ILE A 764 -63.82 -51.06 2.82
C ILE A 764 -64.06 -50.61 1.39
N GLY A 765 -63.76 -51.49 0.43
CA GLY A 765 -63.92 -51.21 -0.99
C GLY A 765 -64.59 -52.36 -1.70
N GLN A 766 -65.30 -52.05 -2.77
CA GLN A 766 -65.83 -53.01 -3.70
C GLN A 766 -65.34 -52.68 -5.11
N SER A 767 -64.84 -53.69 -5.83
CA SER A 767 -64.62 -53.59 -7.27
C SER A 767 -65.47 -54.61 -8.01
N THR A 768 -65.90 -54.24 -9.21
CA THR A 768 -66.63 -55.11 -10.14
C THR A 768 -65.97 -55.01 -11.50
N SER A 769 -65.89 -56.14 -12.20
CA SER A 769 -65.33 -56.24 -13.54
C SER A 769 -66.20 -57.18 -14.35
N ASN A 770 -66.80 -56.62 -15.41
CA ASN A 770 -67.75 -57.30 -16.29
C ASN A 770 -67.08 -57.62 -17.63
N GLN A 771 -67.00 -58.91 -17.94
CA GLN A 771 -66.46 -59.45 -19.19
C GLN A 771 -67.51 -60.30 -19.91
N ALA A 772 -67.29 -60.62 -21.19
CA ALA A 772 -68.17 -61.52 -21.94
C ALA A 772 -68.27 -62.93 -21.32
N SER A 773 -67.29 -63.32 -20.50
CA SER A 773 -67.20 -64.59 -19.78
C SER A 773 -67.88 -64.58 -18.40
N GLY A 774 -68.36 -63.44 -17.90
CA GLY A 774 -69.00 -63.34 -16.59
C GLY A 774 -68.69 -62.06 -15.81
N GLU A 775 -69.36 -61.91 -14.66
CA GLU A 775 -69.13 -60.82 -13.71
C GLU A 775 -68.22 -61.30 -12.57
N THR A 776 -67.24 -60.48 -12.23
CA THR A 776 -66.38 -60.69 -11.07
C THR A 776 -66.51 -59.50 -10.13
N SER A 777 -66.69 -59.75 -8.83
CA SER A 777 -66.74 -58.72 -7.81
C SER A 777 -65.84 -59.08 -6.64
N ILE A 778 -65.15 -58.07 -6.10
CA ILE A 778 -64.24 -58.21 -4.97
C ILE A 778 -64.68 -57.22 -3.90
N LEU A 779 -65.05 -57.74 -2.73
CA LEU A 779 -65.22 -56.94 -1.52
C LEU A 779 -63.95 -57.04 -0.70
N VAL A 780 -63.35 -55.92 -0.32
CA VAL A 780 -62.13 -55.87 0.49
C VAL A 780 -62.36 -55.03 1.74
N ALA A 781 -61.91 -55.53 2.88
CA ALA A 781 -61.73 -54.75 4.11
C ALA A 781 -60.25 -54.76 4.49
N ALA A 782 -59.64 -53.58 4.63
CA ALA A 782 -58.20 -53.45 4.82
C ALA A 782 -57.88 -52.50 5.99
N PRO A 783 -57.76 -53.01 7.23
CA PRO A 783 -57.12 -52.26 8.32
C PRO A 783 -55.62 -52.06 8.05
N PHE A 784 -55.09 -50.91 8.48
CA PHE A 784 -53.69 -50.55 8.34
C PHE A 784 -53.18 -49.68 9.49
N ALA A 785 -51.85 -49.69 9.68
CA ALA A 785 -51.11 -48.80 10.56
C ALA A 785 -49.92 -48.20 9.81
N ILE A 786 -49.61 -46.92 10.06
CA ILE A 786 -48.58 -46.15 9.37
C ILE A 786 -47.75 -45.38 10.39
N ALA A 787 -46.45 -45.31 10.17
CA ALA A 787 -45.54 -44.40 10.84
C ALA A 787 -44.89 -43.46 9.82
N THR A 788 -44.83 -42.18 10.15
CA THR A 788 -44.21 -41.13 9.34
C THR A 788 -43.12 -40.44 10.14
N PHE A 789 -41.95 -40.31 9.51
CA PHE A 789 -40.83 -39.51 9.98
C PHE A 789 -40.58 -38.35 9.02
N ALA A 790 -40.49 -37.13 9.51
CA ALA A 790 -40.23 -35.93 8.71
C ALA A 790 -39.11 -35.08 9.32
N THR A 791 -38.16 -34.65 8.49
CA THR A 791 -37.06 -33.75 8.90
C THR A 791 -36.62 -32.84 7.75
N GLY A 792 -36.70 -31.53 7.94
CA GLY A 792 -36.35 -30.53 6.92
C GLY A 792 -37.04 -30.81 5.57
N PRO A 793 -36.30 -31.05 4.48
CA PRO A 793 -36.87 -31.32 3.16
C PRO A 793 -37.36 -32.76 2.96
N PHE A 794 -37.14 -33.68 3.91
CA PHE A 794 -37.34 -35.11 3.70
C PHE A 794 -38.47 -35.68 4.56
N ARG A 795 -39.29 -36.56 3.98
CA ARG A 795 -40.31 -37.35 4.68
C ARG A 795 -40.24 -38.82 4.25
N PHE A 796 -40.34 -39.70 5.24
CA PHE A 796 -40.39 -41.14 5.07
C PHE A 796 -41.63 -41.72 5.75
N ASN A 797 -42.30 -42.66 5.09
CA ASN A 797 -43.55 -43.27 5.49
C ASN A 797 -43.42 -44.80 5.39
N THR A 798 -43.69 -45.50 6.48
CA THR A 798 -43.78 -46.97 6.47
C THR A 798 -45.16 -47.41 6.93
N GLY A 799 -45.74 -48.39 6.24
CA GLY A 799 -47.09 -48.86 6.48
C GLY A 799 -47.16 -50.38 6.46
N ILE A 800 -47.99 -50.91 7.35
CA ILE A 800 -48.40 -52.32 7.36
C ILE A 800 -49.92 -52.39 7.34
N GLY A 801 -50.46 -53.36 6.63
CA GLY A 801 -51.89 -53.58 6.54
C GLY A 801 -52.21 -55.03 6.23
N TYR A 802 -53.49 -55.36 6.34
CA TYR A 802 -53.97 -56.69 6.06
C TYR A 802 -55.32 -56.59 5.35
N ALA A 803 -55.42 -57.13 4.14
CA ALA A 803 -56.62 -57.07 3.33
C ALA A 803 -57.39 -58.38 3.39
N PHE A 804 -58.57 -58.34 3.99
CA PHE A 804 -59.55 -59.42 3.95
C PHE A 804 -60.37 -59.28 2.67
N LYS A 805 -60.19 -60.17 1.70
CA LYS A 805 -60.89 -60.10 0.41
C LYS A 805 -61.87 -61.24 0.25
N GLU A 806 -63.04 -60.91 -0.26
CA GLU A 806 -64.03 -61.87 -0.71
C GLU A 806 -64.22 -61.69 -2.21
N HIS A 807 -63.85 -62.72 -2.97
CA HIS A 807 -64.00 -62.76 -4.42
C HIS A 807 -65.26 -63.54 -4.76
N ARG A 808 -66.12 -62.95 -5.59
CA ARG A 808 -67.30 -63.60 -6.17
C ARG A 808 -67.21 -63.53 -7.69
N THR A 809 -67.26 -64.67 -8.34
CA THR A 809 -67.43 -64.78 -9.79
C THR A 809 -68.85 -65.26 -10.08
N THR A 810 -69.21 -65.35 -11.36
CA THR A 810 -70.49 -65.93 -11.79
C THR A 810 -70.70 -67.37 -11.30
N GLU A 811 -69.63 -68.10 -11.02
CA GLU A 811 -69.65 -69.54 -10.72
C GLU A 811 -69.24 -69.86 -9.27
N ASP A 812 -68.37 -69.06 -8.64
CA ASP A 812 -67.74 -69.39 -7.35
C ASP A 812 -67.63 -68.20 -6.38
N ARG A 813 -67.43 -68.55 -5.10
CA ARG A 813 -67.11 -67.59 -4.02
C ARG A 813 -65.95 -68.11 -3.18
N PHE A 814 -64.87 -67.32 -3.09
CA PHE A 814 -63.72 -67.67 -2.26
C PHE A 814 -63.17 -66.45 -1.49
N ARG A 815 -62.47 -66.71 -0.38
CA ARG A 815 -61.82 -65.70 0.45
C ARG A 815 -60.32 -65.73 0.26
N ALA A 816 -59.70 -64.57 0.17
CA ALA A 816 -58.26 -64.40 0.01
C ALA A 816 -57.77 -63.28 0.93
N ASP A 817 -57.02 -63.65 1.95
CA ASP A 817 -56.50 -62.71 2.93
C ASP A 817 -55.02 -62.42 2.66
N VAL A 818 -54.64 -61.14 2.60
CA VAL A 818 -53.35 -60.72 2.04
C VAL A 818 -52.66 -59.68 2.92
N PRO A 819 -51.43 -59.93 3.40
CA PRO A 819 -50.63 -58.90 4.04
C PRO A 819 -50.18 -57.85 3.02
N ILE A 820 -50.18 -56.58 3.44
CA ILE A 820 -49.76 -55.43 2.66
C ILE A 820 -48.64 -54.72 3.43
N THR A 821 -47.52 -54.48 2.78
CA THR A 821 -46.48 -53.58 3.24
C THR A 821 -46.35 -52.41 2.28
N ALA A 822 -46.06 -51.23 2.82
CA ALA A 822 -45.91 -50.02 2.02
C ALA A 822 -44.72 -49.20 2.55
N LEU A 823 -43.84 -48.78 1.65
CA LEU A 823 -42.76 -47.84 1.92
C LEU A 823 -42.93 -46.67 0.98
N GLY A 824 -42.92 -45.46 1.53
CA GLY A 824 -43.06 -44.26 0.73
C GLY A 824 -42.28 -43.11 1.31
N GLY A 825 -42.09 -42.07 0.53
CA GLY A 825 -41.44 -40.85 1.00
C GLY A 825 -41.43 -39.76 -0.05
N ASP A 826 -41.14 -38.54 0.39
CA ASP A 826 -40.96 -37.40 -0.50
C ASP A 826 -39.80 -36.51 -0.06
N LEU A 827 -39.18 -35.87 -1.06
CA LEU A 827 -38.08 -34.95 -0.94
C LEU A 827 -38.45 -33.61 -1.58
N LEU A 828 -38.42 -32.53 -0.80
CA LEU A 828 -38.58 -31.16 -1.27
C LEU A 828 -37.34 -30.72 -2.05
N ILE A 829 -37.50 -30.46 -3.34
CA ILE A 829 -36.41 -30.05 -4.25
C ILE A 829 -36.45 -28.55 -4.59
N ALA A 830 -37.60 -27.89 -4.41
CA ALA A 830 -37.78 -26.44 -4.50
C ALA A 830 -39.02 -26.02 -3.68
N PRO A 831 -39.28 -24.72 -3.41
CA PRO A 831 -40.36 -24.28 -2.52
C PRO A 831 -41.77 -24.83 -2.81
N GLN A 832 -42.04 -25.24 -4.05
CA GLN A 832 -43.31 -25.80 -4.50
C GLN A 832 -43.17 -27.14 -5.23
N TRP A 833 -41.98 -27.76 -5.18
CA TRP A 833 -41.67 -28.95 -5.96
C TRP A 833 -41.11 -30.05 -5.07
N LYS A 834 -41.65 -31.27 -5.21
CA LYS A 834 -41.21 -32.47 -4.51
C LYS A 834 -41.03 -33.63 -5.46
N VAL A 835 -40.17 -34.57 -5.11
CA VAL A 835 -40.12 -35.92 -5.70
C VAL A 835 -40.70 -36.88 -4.67
N ALA A 836 -41.65 -37.72 -5.08
CA ALA A 836 -42.34 -38.67 -4.22
C ALA A 836 -42.23 -40.09 -4.78
N LEU A 837 -42.02 -41.06 -3.90
CA LEU A 837 -41.86 -42.48 -4.21
C LEU A 837 -42.77 -43.31 -3.29
N ASP A 838 -43.53 -44.25 -3.84
CA ASP A 838 -44.25 -45.29 -3.09
C ASP A 838 -43.84 -46.68 -3.63
N VAL A 839 -43.68 -47.65 -2.73
CA VAL A 839 -43.34 -49.04 -3.03
C VAL A 839 -44.26 -49.94 -2.20
N PHE A 840 -45.01 -50.82 -2.87
CA PHE A 840 -45.96 -51.71 -2.21
C PHE A 840 -45.51 -53.18 -2.30
N GLY A 841 -45.61 -53.91 -1.20
CA GLY A 841 -45.54 -55.37 -1.16
C GLY A 841 -46.93 -55.94 -0.88
N ILE A 842 -47.50 -56.66 -1.85
CA ILE A 842 -48.82 -57.28 -1.71
C ILE A 842 -48.65 -58.78 -1.94
N GLY A 843 -48.91 -59.59 -0.91
CA GLY A 843 -48.55 -61.02 -0.90
C GLY A 843 -49.16 -61.90 -2.00
N THR A 844 -50.16 -61.42 -2.74
CA THR A 844 -50.83 -62.16 -3.82
C THR A 844 -50.59 -61.59 -5.22
N VAL A 845 -49.68 -60.61 -5.37
CA VAL A 845 -49.42 -59.95 -6.65
C VAL A 845 -48.02 -60.31 -7.13
N GLU A 846 -47.90 -60.67 -8.41
CA GLU A 846 -46.65 -61.09 -9.07
C GLU A 846 -45.70 -59.92 -9.38
N HIS A 847 -46.05 -58.71 -8.92
CA HIS A 847 -45.33 -57.47 -9.14
C HIS A 847 -45.22 -56.69 -7.83
N ILE A 848 -44.16 -55.90 -7.71
CA ILE A 848 -43.93 -54.87 -6.70
C ILE A 848 -44.30 -53.52 -7.34
N PRO A 849 -45.49 -52.96 -7.07
CA PRO A 849 -45.88 -51.66 -7.59
C PRO A 849 -44.98 -50.58 -7.00
N THR A 850 -44.27 -49.87 -7.86
CA THR A 850 -43.37 -48.77 -7.49
C THR A 850 -43.75 -47.52 -8.24
N LEU A 851 -44.20 -46.48 -7.52
CA LEU A 851 -44.71 -45.25 -8.10
C LEU A 851 -43.74 -44.10 -7.83
N LEU A 852 -43.19 -43.51 -8.88
CA LEU A 852 -42.26 -42.37 -8.80
C LEU A 852 -42.90 -41.17 -9.48
N THR A 853 -43.06 -40.06 -8.75
CA THR A 853 -43.67 -38.83 -9.28
C THR A 853 -42.91 -37.58 -8.89
N VAL A 854 -42.99 -36.56 -9.75
CA VAL A 854 -42.67 -35.17 -9.40
C VAL A 854 -43.99 -34.46 -9.10
N ARG A 855 -44.07 -33.86 -7.92
CA ARG A 855 -45.23 -33.08 -7.46
C ARG A 855 -44.93 -31.60 -7.51
N TYR A 856 -45.83 -30.84 -8.13
CA TYR A 856 -45.96 -29.39 -7.94
C TYR A 856 -47.12 -29.09 -7.00
N PHE A 857 -46.98 -28.15 -6.06
CA PHE A 857 -48.07 -27.77 -5.15
C PHE A 857 -48.17 -26.26 -4.91
N GLY A 858 -49.41 -25.78 -4.85
CA GLY A 858 -49.77 -24.42 -4.46
C GLY A 858 -50.46 -24.40 -3.08
N GLU A 859 -51.09 -23.27 -2.74
CA GLU A 859 -51.81 -23.10 -1.47
C GLU A 859 -52.92 -24.13 -1.23
N ARG A 860 -53.60 -24.55 -2.30
CA ARG A 860 -54.83 -25.35 -2.26
C ARG A 860 -54.84 -26.51 -3.23
N PHE A 861 -53.74 -26.78 -3.94
CA PHE A 861 -53.73 -27.86 -4.92
C PHE A 861 -52.36 -28.52 -5.04
N SER A 862 -52.35 -29.74 -5.54
CA SER A 862 -51.14 -30.47 -5.96
C SER A 862 -51.36 -31.14 -7.32
N LEU A 863 -50.34 -31.12 -8.17
CA LEU A 863 -50.26 -31.83 -9.44
C LEU A 863 -49.10 -32.82 -9.36
N ASP A 864 -49.36 -34.11 -9.61
CA ASP A 864 -48.37 -35.17 -9.65
C ASP A 864 -48.18 -35.64 -11.10
N GLY A 865 -46.94 -35.76 -11.57
CA GLY A 865 -46.61 -36.37 -12.86
C GLY A 865 -45.48 -37.38 -12.71
N GLY A 866 -45.67 -38.60 -13.23
CA GLY A 866 -44.66 -39.64 -13.09
C GLY A 866 -45.04 -40.98 -13.71
N VAL A 867 -44.48 -42.05 -13.15
CA VAL A 867 -44.61 -43.41 -13.67
C VAL A 867 -44.86 -44.43 -12.57
N LEU A 868 -45.78 -45.36 -12.82
CA LEU A 868 -45.97 -46.59 -12.07
C LEU A 868 -45.17 -47.70 -12.76
N LEU A 869 -44.27 -48.32 -12.01
CA LEU A 869 -43.45 -49.46 -12.42
C LEU A 869 -44.02 -50.73 -11.78
N ALA A 870 -44.44 -51.69 -12.58
CA ALA A 870 -44.81 -53.03 -12.13
C ALA A 870 -43.57 -53.93 -12.21
N ILE A 871 -42.79 -53.98 -11.12
CA ILE A 871 -41.53 -54.74 -11.08
C ILE A 871 -41.84 -56.20 -10.77
N PRO A 872 -41.53 -57.18 -11.63
CA PRO A 872 -41.88 -58.59 -11.38
C PRO A 872 -41.15 -59.15 -10.16
N ASN A 873 -41.86 -59.87 -9.30
CA ASN A 873 -41.30 -60.55 -8.11
C ASN A 873 -41.22 -62.08 -8.24
N VAL A 874 -41.70 -62.62 -9.36
CA VAL A 874 -41.61 -64.02 -9.77
C VAL A 874 -41.10 -64.12 -11.21
N GLY A 875 -40.40 -65.21 -11.54
CA GLY A 875 -39.63 -65.33 -12.80
C GLY A 875 -40.43 -65.37 -14.11
N ALA A 876 -41.77 -65.46 -14.05
CA ALA A 876 -42.64 -65.55 -15.23
C ALA A 876 -43.36 -64.22 -15.57
N ALA A 877 -43.25 -63.18 -14.73
CA ALA A 877 -44.01 -61.94 -14.89
C ALA A 877 -43.23 -60.89 -15.72
N HIS A 878 -43.95 -60.15 -16.57
CA HIS A 878 -43.38 -59.07 -17.38
C HIS A 878 -43.33 -57.74 -16.64
N PHE A 879 -42.26 -56.97 -16.87
CA PHE A 879 -42.13 -55.59 -16.40
C PHE A 879 -43.03 -54.66 -17.23
N ALA A 880 -43.77 -53.78 -16.56
CA ALA A 880 -44.63 -52.79 -17.21
C ALA A 880 -44.45 -51.40 -16.60
N ILE A 881 -44.62 -50.36 -17.44
CA ILE A 881 -44.58 -48.95 -17.07
C ILE A 881 -45.90 -48.31 -17.47
N PHE A 882 -46.54 -47.62 -16.54
CA PHE A 882 -47.75 -46.84 -16.80
C PHE A 882 -47.52 -45.37 -16.42
N PRO A 883 -47.88 -44.40 -17.28
CA PRO A 883 -47.82 -42.99 -16.91
C PRO A 883 -48.86 -42.69 -15.83
N VAL A 884 -48.50 -41.83 -14.88
CA VAL A 884 -49.39 -41.39 -13.80
C VAL A 884 -49.47 -39.87 -13.81
N LEU A 885 -50.70 -39.36 -13.87
CA LEU A 885 -51.02 -37.95 -13.71
C LEU A 885 -52.09 -37.83 -12.63
N ASN A 886 -51.80 -37.11 -11.55
CA ASN A 886 -52.80 -36.80 -10.53
C ASN A 886 -52.95 -35.30 -10.31
N ALA A 887 -54.16 -34.88 -9.98
CA ALA A 887 -54.45 -33.52 -9.57
C ALA A 887 -55.41 -33.54 -8.38
N PHE A 888 -55.12 -32.75 -7.35
CA PHE A 888 -55.88 -32.78 -6.11
C PHE A 888 -56.04 -31.37 -5.57
N TRP A 889 -57.25 -31.03 -5.14
CA TRP A 889 -57.61 -29.73 -4.57
C TRP A 889 -58.09 -29.90 -3.13
N MET A 890 -57.67 -28.97 -2.28
CA MET A 890 -58.04 -28.86 -0.88
C MET A 890 -58.81 -27.56 -0.65
N PHE A 891 -59.88 -27.67 0.10
CA PHE A 891 -60.77 -26.61 0.51
C PHE A 891 -60.74 -26.53 2.04
N ARG A 892 -60.75 -25.31 2.56
CA ARG A 892 -60.95 -25.01 3.97
C ARG A 892 -62.11 -24.05 4.10
#